data_AF-A0A7J6LZY4-F1
#
_entry.id   AF-A0A7J6LZY4-F1
#
_cell.length_a   1.000
_cell.length_b   1.000
_cell.length_c   1.000
_cell.angle_alpha   90.00
_cell.angle_beta   90.00
_cell.angle_gamma   90.00
#
_symmetry.space_group_name_H-M   'P 1'
#
loop_
_entity.id
_entity.type
_entity.pdbx_description
1 polymer ?
#
loop_
_entity_poly.entity_id
_entity_poly.type
_entity_poly.pdbx_seq_one_letter_code
_entity_poly.pdbx_strand_id
1 'polypeptide(L)'
;MADRPQSRGFNTTGGGFRPAPPPQVGSSSPARPSSAMRSTGGSSSGTPASQRGSIFSGAAAGSRAGLGTGYVAPSATASSTTMDGFRVVDRPVTQQGLSGVRTAQSSSGRQVLDKSYYKAQLRNKINSLSSEIAQFNKEMARIAEESQSYRQYQRRYQSLLDEVKGLEGELADYNLALDKQRISIRPEDLERQYLEIKEKNAFGREQIDNVFLEKKECEEGLARLEHELIEQQSHIEQQLSRLTPELKREYEQLIGELQKINDASHELEASMEPMQQRLKVTGDRLEMDPSRRRMLALSKARDDLLQRKMELTDELEKVSLPLPKQKEMLMEKIKDDNQKMAELESAHEGMKEALERFRRNAAEISAALNRHSEAGEAEADDEQQQKYKILFAKDAEMTAFLEGFPKLEEDERGVVKGLEGDIKNLMIKIHKVAYRQTLHDDFHRRRSAERRRSPLGLGLRKCRVEASETTGQRLELEVQQRRDELQKISDLEHKVEEELAQAEESMAHYQAEIDNRFSCVDELRKTRLRDMEILAERKQKLEHDLPGLRDLVESAQLRLDGKRQTLSESTGHAALVELEETLKKLEQTRYQQESSIQGNLQESDYHDENVHAMNMVNKINEIVKKQAHIVIQPGRAM
;
A
#
# COMPACT_ATOMS: atom_id res chain seq x y z
N MET A 1 39.96 44.50 29.04
CA MET A 1 40.82 44.04 27.93
C MET A 1 41.32 42.69 28.35
N ALA A 2 40.74 41.64 27.76
CA ALA A 2 41.35 40.96 26.60
C ALA A 2 42.64 40.26 27.05
N ASP A 3 42.89 38.98 26.83
CA ASP A 3 42.22 37.97 26.03
C ASP A 3 42.71 36.61 26.54
N ARG A 4 41.90 35.58 26.27
CA ARG A 4 42.24 34.14 26.33
C ARG A 4 43.42 33.80 25.39
N PRO A 5 43.92 32.54 25.29
CA PRO A 5 43.59 31.30 26.02
C PRO A 5 44.84 30.48 26.43
N GLN A 6 44.64 29.37 27.17
CA GLN A 6 45.17 28.06 26.75
C GLN A 6 44.56 26.90 27.57
N SER A 7 44.55 25.73 26.92
CA SER A 7 44.73 24.39 27.48
C SER A 7 43.51 23.46 27.68
N ARG A 8 43.59 22.34 26.93
CA ARG A 8 43.31 20.93 27.30
C ARG A 8 41.85 20.57 27.57
N GLY A 9 41.35 19.40 27.23
CA GLY A 9 41.94 18.14 26.78
C GLY A 9 40.86 17.07 26.93
N PHE A 10 40.93 16.07 26.07
CA PHE A 10 40.11 14.86 25.98
C PHE A 10 39.77 14.21 27.33
N ASN A 11 38.53 13.72 27.49
CA ASN A 11 38.25 12.63 28.41
C ASN A 11 37.09 11.74 27.93
N THR A 12 37.31 10.44 27.97
CA THR A 12 36.42 9.35 27.56
C THR A 12 36.15 8.43 28.75
N THR A 13 34.89 8.10 29.00
CA THR A 13 34.37 7.04 29.90
C THR A 13 32.90 6.84 29.51
N GLY A 14 32.27 5.67 29.42
CA GLY A 14 32.54 4.27 29.76
C GLY A 14 31.19 3.51 29.62
N GLY A 15 31.17 2.17 29.66
CA GLY A 15 29.89 1.43 29.75
C GLY A 15 30.00 -0.06 29.44
N GLY A 16 29.98 -0.90 30.47
CA GLY A 16 29.97 -2.36 30.39
C GLY A 16 28.57 -2.99 30.55
N PHE A 17 28.43 -4.19 30.00
CA PHE A 17 27.26 -5.06 29.94
C PHE A 17 26.77 -5.59 31.31
N ARG A 18 25.44 -5.64 31.52
CA ARG A 18 24.69 -6.66 32.30
C ARG A 18 23.22 -6.78 31.81
N PRO A 19 22.57 -7.95 31.98
CA PRO A 19 21.31 -8.31 31.28
C PRO A 19 20.01 -8.03 32.08
N ALA A 20 18.88 -8.14 31.37
CA ALA A 20 17.53 -7.72 31.72
C ALA A 20 16.73 -8.64 32.68
N PRO A 21 15.69 -8.09 33.38
CA PRO A 21 14.58 -8.84 33.98
C PRO A 21 13.25 -8.69 33.18
N PRO A 22 12.22 -9.53 33.44
CA PRO A 22 11.07 -9.76 32.54
C PRO A 22 9.92 -8.74 32.70
N PRO A 23 8.96 -8.68 31.74
CA PRO A 23 7.86 -7.71 31.76
C PRO A 23 6.71 -8.16 32.67
N GLN A 24 6.19 -7.20 33.45
CA GLN A 24 4.93 -7.34 34.17
C GLN A 24 3.74 -6.91 33.30
N VAL A 25 2.69 -7.71 33.44
CA VAL A 25 1.38 -7.62 32.81
C VAL A 25 0.61 -6.42 33.38
N GLY A 26 0.14 -5.52 32.52
CA GLY A 26 -0.64 -4.33 32.88
C GLY A 26 -1.87 -4.19 31.99
N SER A 27 -3.02 -4.14 32.67
CA SER A 27 -4.41 -4.09 32.21
C SER A 27 -4.74 -3.04 31.14
N SER A 28 -5.44 -3.49 30.10
CA SER A 28 -6.09 -2.66 29.08
C SER A 28 -7.51 -2.24 29.50
N SER A 29 -7.79 -0.94 29.50
CA SER A 29 -9.14 -0.38 29.33
C SER A 29 -9.08 0.73 28.28
N PRO A 30 -10.05 0.83 27.35
CA PRO A 30 -9.87 1.58 26.11
C PRO A 30 -10.34 3.04 26.25
N ALA A 31 -9.41 3.98 26.09
CA ALA A 31 -9.71 5.39 25.89
C ALA A 31 -9.88 5.70 24.39
N ARG A 32 -10.93 6.45 24.08
CA ARG A 32 -11.31 6.92 22.73
C ARG A 32 -10.27 7.88 22.13
N PRO A 33 -10.01 7.86 20.81
CA PRO A 33 -9.11 8.84 20.19
C PRO A 33 -9.85 10.13 19.84
N SER A 34 -9.36 11.25 20.35
CA SER A 34 -9.68 12.60 19.92
C SER A 34 -8.70 13.04 18.83
N SER A 35 -9.26 13.31 17.66
CA SER A 35 -8.62 13.98 16.52
C SER A 35 -8.40 15.46 16.83
N ALA A 36 -7.15 15.92 16.87
CA ALA A 36 -6.82 17.33 16.84
C ALA A 36 -5.57 17.57 15.99
N MET A 37 -5.78 18.38 14.96
CA MET A 37 -4.83 18.80 13.94
C MET A 37 -3.62 19.51 14.54
N ARG A 38 -2.44 19.15 14.05
CA ARG A 38 -1.16 19.80 14.34
C ARG A 38 -0.97 20.94 13.33
N SER A 39 -1.02 22.17 13.83
CA SER A 39 -0.48 23.35 13.14
C SER A 39 1.01 23.43 13.47
N THR A 40 1.86 23.34 12.45
CA THR A 40 3.31 23.58 12.56
C THR A 40 3.61 25.03 12.21
N GLY A 41 4.06 25.78 13.22
CA GLY A 41 4.58 27.13 13.08
C GLY A 41 6.06 27.15 12.68
N GLY A 42 6.40 28.08 11.80
CA GLY A 42 7.76 28.57 11.56
C GLY A 42 7.96 29.90 12.30
N SER A 43 9.11 30.04 12.95
CA SER A 43 9.49 31.18 13.78
C SER A 43 10.37 32.17 13.01
N SER A 44 10.13 33.48 13.13
CA SER A 44 11.21 34.48 13.05
C SER A 44 10.81 35.84 13.63
N SER A 45 11.47 36.19 14.75
CA SER A 45 12.06 37.49 15.11
C SER A 45 11.38 38.82 14.75
N GLY A 46 11.10 39.64 15.78
CA GLY A 46 10.95 41.10 15.63
C GLY A 46 10.41 41.79 16.89
N THR A 47 11.17 42.74 17.41
CA THR A 47 11.05 43.48 18.69
C THR A 47 9.77 44.33 18.92
N PRO A 48 9.46 44.73 20.17
CA PRO A 48 8.22 45.40 20.55
C PRO A 48 8.33 46.94 20.52
N ALA A 49 7.23 47.61 20.18
CA ALA A 49 7.05 49.04 20.44
C ALA A 49 5.63 49.30 20.96
N SER A 50 5.59 49.89 22.15
CA SER A 50 4.41 50.37 22.85
C SER A 50 3.80 51.57 22.12
N GLN A 51 2.48 51.63 21.98
CA GLN A 51 1.76 52.89 22.20
C GLN A 51 0.28 52.67 22.52
N ARG A 52 -0.11 53.28 23.65
CA ARG A 52 -1.48 53.60 24.05
C ARG A 52 -2.17 54.44 22.97
N GLY A 53 -3.47 54.23 22.80
CA GLY A 53 -4.35 55.14 22.10
C GLY A 53 -5.81 54.77 22.32
N SER A 54 -6.41 55.25 23.41
CA SER A 54 -7.86 55.21 23.59
C SER A 54 -8.50 56.29 22.73
N ILE A 55 -9.54 55.96 21.96
CA ILE A 55 -10.53 56.94 21.53
C ILE A 55 -11.91 56.33 21.75
N PHE A 56 -12.63 57.00 22.65
CA PHE A 56 -14.05 56.85 22.94
C PHE A 56 -14.80 57.92 22.14
N SER A 57 -15.82 57.52 21.37
CA SER A 57 -16.97 58.29 20.89
C SER A 57 -17.71 57.42 19.86
N GLY A 58 -19.03 57.21 19.86
CA GLY A 58 -20.12 57.73 20.66
C GLY A 58 -21.44 57.11 20.19
N ALA A 59 -22.45 57.22 21.06
CA ALA A 59 -23.89 57.29 20.82
C ALA A 59 -24.57 56.36 19.77
N ALA A 60 -25.47 55.50 20.27
CA ALA A 60 -26.83 55.40 19.72
C ALA A 60 -27.80 54.91 20.80
N ALA A 61 -28.86 55.69 21.00
CA ALA A 61 -29.99 55.40 21.86
C ALA A 61 -30.92 54.34 21.26
N GLY A 62 -31.55 53.56 22.11
CA GLY A 62 -32.59 52.59 21.70
C GLY A 62 -33.44 52.19 22.90
N SER A 63 -34.53 52.93 23.11
CA SER A 63 -35.55 52.70 24.11
C SER A 63 -36.19 51.31 23.99
N ARG A 64 -36.46 50.65 25.13
CA ARG A 64 -37.73 49.94 25.36
C ARG A 64 -37.92 49.59 26.83
N ALA A 65 -38.97 50.18 27.41
CA ALA A 65 -39.55 49.83 28.68
C ALA A 65 -40.48 48.61 28.54
N GLY A 66 -40.68 47.85 29.62
CA GLY A 66 -41.78 46.89 29.73
C GLY A 66 -41.70 45.93 30.92
N LEU A 67 -42.34 46.35 32.04
CA LEU A 67 -43.07 45.59 33.10
C LEU A 67 -42.36 44.40 33.79
N GLY A 68 -42.16 44.41 35.12
CA GLY A 68 -43.18 44.18 36.18
C GLY A 68 -42.99 42.74 36.69
N THR A 69 -43.03 42.30 37.94
CA THR A 69 -43.66 42.61 39.25
C THR A 69 -42.86 41.74 40.27
N GLY A 70 -42.81 41.89 41.59
CA GLY A 70 -43.45 42.69 42.63
C GLY A 70 -43.08 42.06 44.00
N TYR A 71 -43.50 42.73 45.09
CA TYR A 71 -43.68 42.20 46.48
C TYR A 71 -42.39 41.93 47.31
N VAL A 72 -42.22 42.28 48.60
CA VAL A 72 -43.06 42.74 49.72
C VAL A 72 -42.17 43.41 50.79
N ALA A 73 -42.64 44.50 51.39
CA ALA A 73 -42.25 45.00 52.72
C ALA A 73 -43.31 44.52 53.75
N PRO A 74 -43.04 44.34 55.06
CA PRO A 74 -42.87 45.47 56.01
C PRO A 74 -41.88 45.16 57.18
N SER A 75 -41.15 46.15 57.74
CA SER A 75 -41.48 47.10 58.84
C SER A 75 -41.57 46.52 60.26
N ALA A 76 -41.06 47.34 61.21
CA ALA A 76 -41.27 47.34 62.67
C ALA A 76 -40.54 46.23 63.45
N THR A 77 -39.91 46.40 64.61
CA THR A 77 -39.94 47.41 65.69
C THR A 77 -38.79 46.98 66.64
N ALA A 78 -37.85 47.86 67.00
CA ALA A 78 -37.83 48.69 68.21
C ALA A 78 -37.23 48.02 69.47
N SER A 79 -36.63 48.91 70.26
CA SER A 79 -36.10 48.77 71.63
C SER A 79 -34.70 48.16 71.75
N SER A 80 -33.67 48.97 72.04
CA SER A 80 -33.33 49.62 73.33
C SER A 80 -32.40 48.65 74.09
N THR A 81 -31.24 49.03 74.64
CA THR A 81 -31.09 50.04 75.69
C THR A 81 -29.60 50.27 75.99
N THR A 82 -29.23 51.53 76.32
CA THR A 82 -28.15 52.03 77.23
C THR A 82 -26.68 51.80 76.87
N MET A 83 -25.77 52.79 76.78
CA MET A 83 -25.69 54.20 77.26
C MET A 83 -25.02 55.07 76.14
N ASP A 84 -25.61 56.13 75.58
CA ASP A 84 -25.67 57.54 76.05
C ASP A 84 -24.29 58.13 76.48
N GLY A 85 -23.73 59.21 75.93
CA GLY A 85 -24.14 60.15 74.89
C GLY A 85 -23.47 61.51 75.18
N PHE A 86 -22.69 62.10 74.26
CA PHE A 86 -22.40 63.55 74.28
C PHE A 86 -22.07 64.08 72.87
N ARG A 87 -22.88 65.06 72.44
CA ARG A 87 -22.68 65.99 71.31
C ARG A 87 -21.80 67.18 71.75
N VAL A 88 -21.56 68.13 70.81
CA VAL A 88 -21.14 69.55 70.97
C VAL A 88 -19.67 69.76 70.55
N VAL A 89 -19.38 70.18 69.30
CA VAL A 89 -19.39 71.55 68.70
C VAL A 89 -18.08 72.31 68.97
N ASP A 90 -17.30 72.63 67.92
CA ASP A 90 -16.96 74.01 67.51
C ASP A 90 -15.78 74.09 66.50
N ARG A 91 -15.95 74.96 65.48
CA ARG A 91 -14.91 75.56 64.60
C ARG A 91 -14.28 76.77 65.37
N PRO A 92 -13.46 77.72 64.82
CA PRO A 92 -12.74 77.90 63.53
C PRO A 92 -11.28 78.44 63.71
N VAL A 93 -10.68 79.07 62.66
CA VAL A 93 -9.56 80.10 62.66
C VAL A 93 -8.13 79.52 62.66
N THR A 94 -7.34 79.51 61.56
CA THR A 94 -6.62 80.56 60.78
C THR A 94 -5.77 81.56 61.58
N GLN A 95 -4.44 81.60 61.41
CA GLN A 95 -3.65 82.84 61.16
C GLN A 95 -2.12 82.68 61.27
N GLN A 96 -1.44 83.27 60.28
CA GLN A 96 -0.14 83.99 60.35
C GLN A 96 1.12 83.15 60.65
N GLY A 97 2.28 83.35 60.03
CA GLY A 97 2.78 84.38 59.12
C GLY A 97 4.32 84.42 59.23
N LEU A 98 4.98 84.84 58.14
CA LEU A 98 6.29 85.50 58.10
C LEU A 98 7.61 84.76 58.46
N SER A 99 8.60 85.07 57.62
CA SER A 99 10.07 84.97 57.76
C SER A 99 10.72 83.71 57.14
N GLY A 100 11.72 83.81 56.26
CA GLY A 100 12.45 85.00 55.85
C GLY A 100 13.26 84.81 54.57
N VAL A 101 13.39 85.93 53.86
CA VAL A 101 14.47 86.22 52.93
C VAL A 101 15.81 86.01 53.65
N ARG A 102 16.69 85.16 53.11
CA ARG A 102 18.13 85.45 53.01
C ARG A 102 18.68 84.99 51.67
N THR A 103 18.99 86.00 50.88
CA THR A 103 20.00 86.06 49.84
C THR A 103 21.34 85.42 50.25
N ALA A 104 21.92 84.66 49.33
CA ALA A 104 23.34 84.64 48.96
C ALA A 104 23.47 83.68 47.76
N GLN A 105 23.37 84.15 46.52
CA GLN A 105 24.53 84.64 45.78
C GLN A 105 25.82 83.85 46.12
N SER A 106 26.08 82.78 45.37
CA SER A 106 27.45 82.35 45.10
C SER A 106 27.56 82.02 43.62
N SER A 107 28.12 83.00 42.93
CA SER A 107 28.84 82.94 41.66
C SER A 107 28.87 81.61 40.93
N SER A 108 28.45 81.69 39.66
CA SER A 108 29.15 81.07 38.54
C SER A 108 30.67 81.17 38.76
N GLY A 109 31.25 80.09 39.28
CA GLY A 109 32.66 79.90 39.53
C GLY A 109 32.94 78.45 39.23
N ARG A 110 33.91 78.20 38.35
CA ARG A 110 34.29 76.87 37.88
C ARG A 110 34.60 75.99 39.11
N GLN A 111 33.69 75.09 39.46
CA GLN A 111 33.91 74.13 40.55
C GLN A 111 35.07 73.22 40.14
N VAL A 112 36.19 73.33 40.85
CA VAL A 112 37.28 72.35 40.73
C VAL A 112 36.86 71.15 41.58
N LEU A 113 36.55 70.06 40.90
CA LEU A 113 36.06 68.83 41.52
C LEU A 113 37.26 68.00 41.99
N ASP A 114 37.43 67.87 43.30
CA ASP A 114 38.52 67.09 43.88
C ASP A 114 38.27 65.58 43.79
N LYS A 115 39.33 64.77 43.92
CA LYS A 115 39.25 63.29 43.92
C LYS A 115 38.20 62.75 44.91
N SER A 116 38.01 63.43 46.03
CA SER A 116 36.99 63.09 47.05
C SER A 116 35.55 63.30 46.56
N TYR A 117 35.29 64.35 45.77
CA TYR A 117 33.98 64.58 45.14
C TYR A 117 33.63 63.43 44.19
N TYR A 118 34.54 63.08 43.28
CA TYR A 118 34.31 61.97 42.35
C TYR A 118 34.20 60.62 43.08
N LYS A 119 34.93 60.41 44.18
CA LYS A 119 34.79 59.21 45.02
C LYS A 119 33.43 59.15 45.72
N ALA A 120 32.90 60.27 46.20
CA ALA A 120 31.55 60.35 46.77
C ALA A 120 30.47 60.13 45.70
N GLN A 121 30.63 60.72 44.51
CA GLN A 121 29.73 60.50 43.38
C GLN A 121 29.74 59.04 42.92
N LEU A 122 30.91 58.40 42.86
CA LEU A 122 31.03 56.97 42.56
C LEU A 122 30.38 56.11 43.63
N ARG A 123 30.57 56.40 44.92
CA ARG A 123 29.88 55.70 46.01
C ARG A 123 28.36 55.86 45.93
N ASN A 124 27.88 57.07 45.66
CA ASN A 124 26.45 57.31 45.46
C ASN A 124 25.92 56.54 44.26
N LYS A 125 26.68 56.46 43.16
CA LYS A 125 26.29 55.67 41.99
C LYS A 125 26.35 54.17 42.24
N ILE A 126 27.34 53.69 42.99
CA ILE A 126 27.44 52.29 43.44
C ILE A 126 26.25 51.93 44.34
N ASN A 127 25.88 52.80 45.27
CA ASN A 127 24.72 52.60 46.15
C ASN A 127 23.40 52.63 45.36
N SER A 128 23.27 53.55 44.40
CA SER A 128 22.14 53.60 43.47
C SER A 128 22.03 52.32 42.66
N LEU A 129 23.14 51.86 42.07
CA LEU A 129 23.18 50.60 41.33
C LEU A 129 22.88 49.41 42.23
N SER A 130 23.37 49.39 43.47
CA SER A 130 23.10 48.32 44.42
C SER A 130 21.63 48.29 44.84
N SER A 131 21.01 49.45 45.03
CA SER A 131 19.56 49.59 45.26
C SER A 131 18.75 49.10 44.07
N GLU A 132 19.17 49.44 42.85
CA GLU A 132 18.50 49.05 41.62
C GLU A 132 18.64 47.54 41.36
N ILE A 133 19.81 46.95 41.64
CA ILE A 133 20.03 45.49 41.62
C ILE A 133 19.12 44.81 42.65
N ALA A 134 18.96 45.36 43.85
CA ALA A 134 18.06 44.80 44.86
C ALA A 134 16.58 44.87 44.43
N GLN A 135 16.18 45.95 43.74
CA GLN A 135 14.85 46.08 43.16
C GLN A 135 14.62 45.05 42.04
N PHE A 136 15.57 44.89 41.11
CA PHE A 136 15.47 43.87 40.06
C PHE A 136 15.40 42.45 40.62
N ASN A 137 16.19 42.13 41.65
CA ASN A 137 16.10 40.81 42.29
C ASN A 137 14.72 40.57 42.93
N LYS A 138 14.11 41.61 43.51
CA LYS A 138 12.76 41.53 44.07
C LYS A 138 11.70 41.35 42.98
N GLU A 139 11.85 42.06 41.86
CA GLU A 139 10.98 41.88 40.69
C GLU A 139 11.14 40.50 40.07
N MET A 140 12.37 39.97 39.95
CA MET A 140 12.62 38.62 39.47
C MET A 140 11.97 37.55 40.35
N ALA A 141 12.07 37.68 41.68
CA ALA A 141 11.40 36.78 42.61
C ALA A 141 9.88 36.84 42.47
N ARG A 142 9.32 38.05 42.32
CA ARG A 142 7.89 38.27 42.10
C ARG A 142 7.43 37.65 40.77
N ILE A 143 8.18 37.85 39.68
CA ILE A 143 7.88 37.24 38.37
C ILE A 143 7.94 35.71 38.48
N ALA A 144 8.88 35.14 39.24
CA ALA A 144 8.95 33.69 39.45
C ALA A 144 7.72 33.15 40.21
N GLU A 145 7.28 33.84 41.26
CA GLU A 145 6.08 33.50 42.03
C GLU A 145 4.80 33.66 41.20
N GLU A 146 4.68 34.76 40.45
CA GLU A 146 3.58 34.99 39.51
C GLU A 146 3.57 33.95 38.39
N SER A 147 4.73 33.53 37.88
CA SER A 147 4.85 32.46 36.88
C SER A 147 4.40 31.10 37.43
N GLN A 148 4.75 30.80 38.68
CA GLN A 148 4.27 29.58 39.35
C GLN A 148 2.75 29.63 39.57
N SER A 149 2.23 30.76 40.02
CA SER A 149 0.80 30.99 40.19
C SER A 149 0.04 30.89 38.86
N TYR A 150 0.60 31.45 37.78
CA TYR A 150 0.05 31.35 36.42
C TYR A 150 -0.06 29.91 35.96
N ARG A 151 0.96 29.06 36.21
CA ARG A 151 0.88 27.63 35.91
C ARG A 151 -0.23 26.93 36.70
N GLN A 152 -0.45 27.31 37.96
CA GLN A 152 -1.56 26.77 38.76
C GLN A 152 -2.92 27.20 38.21
N TYR A 153 -3.06 28.48 37.84
CA TYR A 153 -4.26 28.99 37.19
C TYR A 153 -4.50 28.31 35.84
N GLN A 154 -3.48 28.05 35.05
CA GLN A 154 -3.60 27.33 33.78
C GLN A 154 -4.09 25.89 33.99
N ARG A 155 -3.57 25.16 34.99
CA ARG A 155 -4.08 23.82 35.33
C ARG A 155 -5.53 23.87 35.80
N ARG A 156 -5.87 24.83 36.66
CA ARG A 156 -7.25 25.01 37.15
C ARG A 156 -8.20 25.39 36.02
N TYR A 157 -7.75 26.24 35.10
CA TYR A 157 -8.49 26.60 33.91
C TYR A 157 -8.74 25.39 33.01
N GLN A 158 -7.73 24.55 32.76
CA GLN A 158 -7.89 23.33 31.98
C GLN A 158 -8.87 22.35 32.66
N SER A 159 -8.72 22.15 33.98
CA SER A 159 -9.64 21.30 34.75
C SER A 159 -11.08 21.81 34.68
N LEU A 160 -11.28 23.12 34.81
CA LEU A 160 -12.61 23.72 34.74
C LEU A 160 -13.18 23.65 33.32
N LEU A 161 -12.34 23.78 32.29
CA LEU A 161 -12.74 23.61 30.90
C LEU A 161 -13.20 22.17 30.63
N ASP A 162 -12.49 21.17 31.15
CA ASP A 162 -12.86 19.77 31.02
C ASP A 162 -14.16 19.45 31.78
N GLU A 163 -14.36 20.07 32.96
CA GLU A 163 -15.61 19.98 33.72
C GLU A 163 -16.78 20.62 32.97
N VAL A 164 -16.61 21.83 32.41
CA VAL A 164 -17.63 22.49 31.60
C VAL A 164 -18.00 21.65 30.38
N LYS A 165 -17.01 21.08 29.67
CA LYS A 165 -17.28 20.18 28.55
C LYS A 165 -18.01 18.90 28.98
N GLY A 166 -17.68 18.36 30.15
CA GLY A 166 -18.40 17.23 30.74
C GLY A 166 -19.86 17.58 31.00
N LEU A 167 -20.12 18.70 31.66
CA LEU A 167 -21.47 19.18 31.96
C LEU A 167 -22.27 19.54 30.69
N GLU A 168 -21.64 20.13 29.68
CA GLU A 168 -22.25 20.36 28.37
C GLU A 168 -22.61 19.04 27.67
N GLY A 169 -21.76 18.02 27.79
CA GLY A 169 -22.03 16.66 27.32
C GLY A 169 -23.24 16.03 28.02
N GLU A 170 -23.27 16.07 29.36
CA GLU A 170 -24.41 15.58 30.15
C GLU A 170 -25.70 16.32 29.79
N LEU A 171 -25.64 17.64 29.62
CA LEU A 171 -26.79 18.44 29.19
C LEU A 171 -27.27 18.03 27.78
N ALA A 172 -26.35 17.75 26.85
CA ALA A 172 -26.69 17.25 25.53
C ALA A 172 -27.36 15.87 25.61
N ASP A 173 -26.88 14.98 26.49
CA ASP A 173 -27.47 13.66 26.73
C ASP A 173 -28.89 13.79 27.32
N TYR A 174 -29.10 14.68 28.29
CA TYR A 174 -30.43 14.96 28.85
C TYR A 174 -31.38 15.56 27.81
N ASN A 175 -30.90 16.50 26.99
CA ASN A 175 -31.71 17.09 25.91
C ASN A 175 -32.10 16.02 24.88
N LEU A 176 -31.16 15.16 24.49
CA LEU A 176 -31.43 14.04 23.59
C LEU A 176 -32.44 13.07 24.20
N ALA A 177 -32.27 12.69 25.47
CA ALA A 177 -33.21 11.81 26.17
C ALA A 177 -34.62 12.42 26.22
N LEU A 178 -34.74 13.72 26.51
CA LEU A 178 -36.02 14.44 26.50
C LEU A 178 -36.66 14.45 25.11
N ASP A 179 -35.88 14.69 24.05
CA ASP A 179 -36.41 14.68 22.67
C ASP A 179 -36.83 13.28 22.23
N LYS A 180 -36.07 12.24 22.59
CA LYS A 180 -36.44 10.84 22.33
C LYS A 180 -37.69 10.43 23.12
N GLN A 181 -37.83 10.92 24.35
CA GLN A 181 -39.03 10.74 25.16
C GLN A 181 -40.24 11.48 24.57
N ARG A 182 -40.07 12.71 24.05
CA ARG A 182 -41.14 13.45 23.35
C ARG A 182 -41.64 12.71 22.12
N ILE A 183 -40.73 12.05 21.40
CA ILE A 183 -41.05 11.20 20.24
C ILE A 183 -41.58 9.80 20.68
N SER A 184 -41.64 9.54 22.00
CA SER A 184 -42.10 8.28 22.60
C SER A 184 -41.30 7.05 22.16
N ILE A 185 -40.00 7.21 21.94
CA ILE A 185 -39.09 6.10 21.63
C ILE A 185 -38.82 5.31 22.91
N ARG A 186 -38.97 3.99 22.85
CA ARG A 186 -38.70 3.10 23.97
C ARG A 186 -37.20 2.92 24.18
N PRO A 187 -36.75 2.65 25.42
CA PRO A 187 -35.32 2.43 25.70
C PRO A 187 -34.74 1.24 24.91
N GLU A 188 -35.52 0.18 24.69
CA GLU A 188 -35.13 -0.98 23.89
C GLU A 188 -34.86 -0.62 22.42
N ASP A 189 -35.70 0.26 21.84
CA ASP A 189 -35.51 0.74 20.46
C ASP A 189 -34.31 1.67 20.34
N LEU A 190 -34.03 2.46 21.39
CA LEU A 190 -32.83 3.29 21.46
C LEU A 190 -31.55 2.45 21.54
N GLU A 191 -31.58 1.35 22.30
CA GLU A 191 -30.47 0.39 22.39
C GLU A 191 -30.20 -0.28 21.04
N ARG A 192 -31.27 -0.68 20.31
CA ARG A 192 -31.14 -1.19 18.94
C ARG A 192 -30.53 -0.16 17.99
N GLN A 193 -31.00 1.09 18.01
CA GLN A 193 -30.41 2.18 17.22
C GLN A 193 -28.93 2.41 17.58
N TYR A 194 -28.59 2.35 18.87
CA TYR A 194 -27.21 2.46 19.33
C TYR A 194 -26.34 1.33 18.79
N LEU A 195 -26.80 0.08 18.85
CA LEU A 195 -26.07 -1.07 18.32
C LEU A 195 -25.86 -0.96 16.80
N GLU A 196 -26.89 -0.56 16.06
CA GLU A 196 -26.79 -0.36 14.60
C GLU A 196 -25.76 0.73 14.25
N ILE A 197 -25.80 1.87 14.94
CA ILE A 197 -24.83 2.97 14.73
C ILE A 197 -23.43 2.51 15.15
N LYS A 198 -23.30 1.72 16.21
CA LYS A 198 -22.03 1.19 16.69
C LYS A 198 -21.40 0.24 15.67
N GLU A 199 -22.18 -0.64 15.06
CA GLU A 199 -21.72 -1.52 13.98
C GLU A 199 -21.31 -0.72 12.74
N LYS A 200 -22.13 0.26 12.33
CA LYS A 200 -21.79 1.18 11.22
C LYS A 200 -20.49 1.94 11.49
N ASN A 201 -20.26 2.40 12.72
CA ASN A 201 -19.03 3.09 13.10
C ASN A 201 -17.82 2.15 13.14
N ALA A 202 -17.99 0.89 13.56
CA ALA A 202 -16.93 -0.10 13.54
C ALA A 202 -16.50 -0.40 12.09
N PHE A 203 -17.48 -0.62 11.22
CA PHE A 203 -17.25 -0.82 9.79
C PHE A 203 -16.64 0.43 9.12
N GLY A 204 -17.16 1.62 9.41
CA GLY A 204 -16.60 2.88 8.91
C GLY A 204 -15.17 3.12 9.38
N ARG A 205 -14.82 2.70 10.60
CA ARG A 205 -13.44 2.77 11.10
C ARG A 205 -12.52 1.84 10.33
N GLU A 206 -12.92 0.60 10.07
CA GLU A 206 -12.16 -0.34 9.26
C GLU A 206 -11.93 0.21 7.84
N GLN A 207 -12.95 0.83 7.23
CA GLN A 207 -12.78 1.49 5.93
C GLN A 207 -11.79 2.67 5.98
N ILE A 208 -11.87 3.51 7.02
CA ILE A 208 -10.92 4.61 7.19
C ILE A 208 -9.50 4.08 7.38
N ASP A 209 -9.33 3.00 8.14
CA ASP A 209 -8.04 2.35 8.35
C ASP A 209 -7.49 1.77 7.03
N ASN A 210 -8.33 1.15 6.21
CA ASN A 210 -7.94 0.66 4.87
C ASN A 210 -7.53 1.81 3.94
N VAL A 211 -8.33 2.88 3.86
CA VAL A 211 -7.99 4.08 3.07
C VAL A 211 -6.70 4.72 3.57
N PHE A 212 -6.46 4.70 4.88
CA PHE A 212 -5.21 5.20 5.46
C PHE A 212 -4.01 4.33 5.06
N LEU A 213 -4.16 3.01 5.06
CA LEU A 213 -3.11 2.09 4.60
C LEU A 213 -2.81 2.26 3.11
N GLU A 214 -3.85 2.31 2.26
CA GLU A 214 -3.70 2.58 0.83
C GLU A 214 -3.01 3.93 0.59
N LYS A 215 -3.43 4.98 1.29
CA LYS A 215 -2.79 6.30 1.21
C LYS A 215 -1.31 6.22 1.59
N LYS A 216 -0.98 5.49 2.67
CA LYS A 216 0.39 5.33 3.12
C LYS A 216 1.23 4.56 2.10
N GLU A 217 0.71 3.49 1.51
CA GLU A 217 1.39 2.73 0.46
C GLU A 217 1.62 3.59 -0.80
N CYS A 218 0.61 4.37 -1.21
CA CYS A 218 0.75 5.34 -2.29
C CYS A 218 1.79 6.43 -1.96
N GLU A 219 1.78 6.99 -0.74
CA GLU A 219 2.77 7.99 -0.31
C GLU A 219 4.19 7.41 -0.26
N GLU A 220 4.36 6.18 0.21
CA GLU A 220 5.65 5.48 0.18
C GLU A 220 6.10 5.20 -1.26
N GLY A 221 5.17 4.85 -2.16
CA GLY A 221 5.43 4.67 -3.59
C GLY A 221 5.85 5.98 -4.27
N LEU A 222 5.14 7.08 -3.99
CA LEU A 222 5.46 8.42 -4.47
C LEU A 222 6.84 8.86 -3.98
N ALA A 223 7.16 8.65 -2.70
CA ALA A 223 8.48 9.00 -2.16
C ALA A 223 9.63 8.24 -2.84
N ARG A 224 9.42 6.97 -3.23
CA ARG A 224 10.42 6.21 -4.00
C ARG A 224 10.58 6.76 -5.41
N LEU A 225 9.47 7.04 -6.11
CA LEU A 225 9.50 7.63 -7.45
C LEU A 225 10.12 9.03 -7.45
N GLU A 226 9.83 9.85 -6.45
CA GLU A 226 10.45 11.16 -6.25
C GLU A 226 11.96 11.03 -6.04
N HIS A 227 12.39 10.03 -5.25
CA HIS A 227 13.82 9.76 -5.07
C HIS A 227 14.50 9.34 -6.37
N GLU A 228 13.92 8.40 -7.12
CA GLU A 228 14.43 7.98 -8.43
C GLU A 228 14.48 9.15 -9.42
N LEU A 229 13.46 10.02 -9.41
CA LEU A 229 13.42 11.21 -10.25
C LEU A 229 14.52 12.21 -9.87
N ILE A 230 14.79 12.42 -8.58
CA ILE A 230 15.90 13.26 -8.11
C ILE A 230 17.24 12.66 -8.52
N GLU A 231 17.42 11.34 -8.39
CA GLU A 231 18.65 10.68 -8.84
C GLU A 231 18.88 10.86 -10.34
N GLN A 232 17.84 10.64 -11.16
CA GLN A 232 17.90 10.86 -12.60
C GLN A 232 18.16 12.33 -12.96
N GLN A 233 17.50 13.27 -12.30
CA GLN A 233 17.75 14.70 -12.47
C GLN A 233 19.20 15.06 -12.13
N SER A 234 19.73 14.54 -11.03
CA SER A 234 21.13 14.77 -10.64
C SER A 234 22.11 14.19 -11.67
N HIS A 235 21.81 13.04 -12.25
CA HIS A 235 22.61 12.43 -13.32
C HIS A 235 22.55 13.28 -14.61
N ILE A 236 21.36 13.75 -14.99
CA ILE A 236 21.16 14.65 -16.12
C ILE A 236 21.91 15.96 -15.89
N GLU A 237 21.82 16.57 -14.70
CA GLU A 237 22.55 17.80 -14.36
C GLU A 237 24.08 17.61 -14.41
N GLN A 238 24.58 16.46 -13.95
CA GLN A 238 26.00 16.11 -14.08
C GLN A 238 26.42 15.98 -15.54
N GLN A 239 25.59 15.38 -16.40
CA GLN A 239 25.85 15.32 -17.84
C GLN A 239 25.76 16.71 -18.48
N LEU A 240 24.75 17.50 -18.12
CA LEU A 240 24.50 18.84 -18.63
C LEU A 240 25.59 19.83 -18.21
N SER A 241 26.22 19.63 -17.06
CA SER A 241 27.40 20.39 -16.63
C SER A 241 28.63 20.19 -17.54
N ARG A 242 28.62 19.13 -18.36
CA ARG A 242 29.65 18.86 -19.38
C ARG A 242 29.30 19.43 -20.76
N LEU A 243 28.08 19.95 -20.96
CA LEU A 243 27.65 20.59 -22.22
C LEU A 243 28.10 22.06 -22.32
N THR A 244 27.94 22.65 -23.52
CA THR A 244 28.32 24.04 -23.81
C THR A 244 27.49 25.04 -23.00
N PRO A 245 28.05 26.21 -22.64
CA PRO A 245 27.41 27.20 -21.77
C PRO A 245 26.15 27.86 -22.37
N GLU A 246 25.96 27.77 -23.69
CA GLU A 246 24.79 28.29 -24.41
C GLU A 246 23.57 27.38 -24.22
N LEU A 247 23.72 26.08 -24.46
CA LEU A 247 22.66 25.08 -24.23
C LEU A 247 22.24 25.01 -22.75
N LYS A 248 23.20 25.20 -21.83
CA LYS A 248 22.92 25.24 -20.39
C LYS A 248 21.96 26.38 -20.03
N ARG A 249 22.11 27.57 -20.64
CA ARG A 249 21.22 28.71 -20.40
C ARG A 249 19.81 28.47 -20.92
N GLU A 250 19.67 27.85 -22.10
CA GLU A 250 18.36 27.52 -22.66
C GLU A 250 17.62 26.48 -21.80
N TYR A 251 18.34 25.47 -21.29
CA TYR A 251 17.77 24.50 -20.36
C TYR A 251 17.35 25.12 -19.02
N GLU A 252 18.18 25.99 -18.44
CA GLU A 252 17.84 26.75 -17.23
C GLU A 252 16.61 27.64 -17.43
N GLN A 253 16.45 28.24 -18.63
CA GLN A 253 15.26 29.01 -18.99
C GLN A 253 14.01 28.11 -19.09
N LEU A 254 14.10 26.98 -19.79
CA LEU A 254 12.97 26.03 -19.90
C LEU A 254 12.55 25.46 -18.54
N ILE A 255 13.49 25.13 -17.65
CA ILE A 255 13.16 24.72 -16.27
C ILE A 255 12.45 25.84 -15.53
N GLY A 256 12.95 27.07 -15.62
CA GLY A 256 12.32 28.22 -14.97
C GLY A 256 10.90 28.48 -15.47
N GLU A 257 10.62 28.24 -16.75
CA GLU A 257 9.26 28.30 -17.30
C GLU A 257 8.38 27.15 -16.81
N LEU A 258 8.91 25.93 -16.78
CA LEU A 258 8.20 24.76 -16.26
C LEU A 258 7.83 24.92 -14.78
N GLN A 259 8.75 25.44 -13.96
CA GLN A 259 8.49 25.75 -12.55
C GLN A 259 7.37 26.78 -12.39
N LYS A 260 7.37 27.86 -13.18
CA LYS A 260 6.30 28.87 -13.14
C LYS A 260 4.94 28.29 -13.52
N ILE A 261 4.87 27.42 -14.52
CA ILE A 261 3.61 26.77 -14.91
C ILE A 261 3.14 25.83 -13.79
N ASN A 262 4.06 25.10 -13.16
CA ASN A 262 3.74 24.19 -12.07
C ASN A 262 3.24 24.95 -10.83
N ASP A 263 3.91 26.05 -10.46
CA ASP A 263 3.49 26.93 -9.37
C ASP A 263 2.09 27.51 -9.63
N ALA A 264 1.81 27.96 -10.87
CA ALA A 264 0.49 28.45 -11.25
C ALA A 264 -0.59 27.34 -11.19
N SER A 265 -0.26 26.10 -11.55
CA SER A 265 -1.16 24.95 -11.41
C SER A 265 -1.47 24.66 -9.94
N HIS A 266 -0.44 24.63 -9.09
CA HIS A 266 -0.62 24.43 -7.65
C HIS A 266 -1.42 25.56 -7.00
N GLU A 267 -1.22 26.81 -7.38
CA GLU A 267 -2.05 27.93 -6.91
C GLU A 267 -3.52 27.74 -7.30
N LEU A 268 -3.79 27.29 -8.53
CA LEU A 268 -5.15 27.03 -9.00
C LEU A 268 -5.79 25.87 -8.22
N GLU A 269 -5.07 24.76 -8.03
CA GLU A 269 -5.52 23.61 -7.22
C GLU A 269 -5.81 24.01 -5.77
N ALA A 270 -4.90 24.75 -5.14
CA ALA A 270 -5.06 25.27 -3.79
C ALA A 270 -6.25 26.24 -3.68
N SER A 271 -6.61 26.96 -4.75
CA SER A 271 -7.81 27.81 -4.79
C SER A 271 -9.11 27.00 -4.95
N MET A 272 -9.06 25.84 -5.59
CA MET A 272 -10.21 24.95 -5.78
C MET A 272 -10.57 24.20 -4.50
N GLU A 273 -9.60 23.78 -3.70
CA GLU A 273 -9.83 23.03 -2.47
C GLU A 273 -10.78 23.74 -1.46
N PRO A 274 -10.61 25.03 -1.10
CA PRO A 274 -11.54 25.72 -0.21
C PRO A 274 -12.92 25.91 -0.86
N MET A 275 -13.01 26.04 -2.19
CA MET A 275 -14.29 26.08 -2.89
C MET A 275 -15.00 24.74 -2.80
N GLN A 276 -14.28 23.63 -2.97
CA GLN A 276 -14.83 22.27 -2.82
C GLN A 276 -15.26 21.99 -1.37
N GLN A 277 -14.46 22.37 -0.38
CA GLN A 277 -14.83 22.25 1.03
C GLN A 277 -16.08 23.08 1.35
N ARG A 278 -16.16 24.32 0.86
CA ARG A 278 -17.36 25.16 1.02
C ARG A 278 -18.57 24.51 0.35
N LEU A 279 -18.41 23.94 -0.86
CA LEU A 279 -19.47 23.27 -1.59
C LEU A 279 -19.99 22.06 -0.80
N LYS A 280 -19.08 21.21 -0.28
CA LYS A 280 -19.43 20.08 0.59
C LYS A 280 -20.22 20.53 1.82
N VAL A 281 -19.70 21.50 2.59
CA VAL A 281 -20.39 22.02 3.79
C VAL A 281 -21.76 22.61 3.45
N THR A 282 -21.89 23.34 2.34
CA THR A 282 -23.19 23.86 1.90
C THR A 282 -24.12 22.77 1.39
N GLY A 283 -23.58 21.72 0.77
CA GLY A 283 -24.30 20.53 0.33
C GLY A 283 -24.88 19.76 1.50
N ASP A 284 -24.06 19.42 2.49
CA ASP A 284 -24.50 18.73 3.70
C ASP A 284 -25.58 19.53 4.43
N ARG A 285 -25.41 20.85 4.56
CA ARG A 285 -26.44 21.73 5.15
C ARG A 285 -27.75 21.80 4.36
N LEU A 286 -27.70 21.57 3.05
CA LEU A 286 -28.86 21.51 2.18
C LEU A 286 -29.56 20.15 2.27
N GLU A 287 -28.81 19.07 2.42
CA GLU A 287 -29.33 17.71 2.59
C GLU A 287 -30.03 17.54 3.93
N MET A 288 -29.49 18.14 5.00
CA MET A 288 -30.08 18.06 6.34
C MET A 288 -31.40 18.85 6.48
N ASP A 289 -31.69 19.82 5.59
CA ASP A 289 -32.88 20.67 5.69
C ASP A 289 -33.76 20.61 4.42
N PRO A 290 -34.87 19.86 4.45
CA PRO A 290 -35.77 19.73 3.30
C PRO A 290 -36.43 21.05 2.89
N SER A 291 -36.52 22.04 3.79
CA SER A 291 -37.07 23.36 3.47
C SER A 291 -36.11 24.19 2.61
N ARG A 292 -34.80 24.12 2.90
CA ARG A 292 -33.75 24.76 2.09
C ARG A 292 -33.60 24.13 0.72
N ARG A 293 -33.74 22.80 0.61
CA ARG A 293 -33.76 22.10 -0.68
C ARG A 293 -34.90 22.59 -1.57
N ARG A 294 -36.10 22.75 -1.00
CA ARG A 294 -37.26 23.33 -1.71
C ARG A 294 -37.03 24.79 -2.09
N MET A 295 -36.43 25.59 -1.20
CA MET A 295 -36.09 26.98 -1.49
C MET A 295 -35.09 27.11 -2.64
N LEU A 296 -34.06 26.26 -2.70
CA LEU A 296 -33.10 26.24 -3.79
C LEU A 296 -33.76 25.86 -5.12
N ALA A 297 -34.64 24.85 -5.13
CA ALA A 297 -35.37 24.46 -6.32
C ALA A 297 -36.24 25.61 -6.86
N LEU A 298 -36.90 26.35 -5.98
CA LEU A 298 -37.65 27.56 -6.34
C LEU A 298 -36.74 28.70 -6.82
N SER A 299 -35.55 28.87 -6.23
CA SER A 299 -34.57 29.86 -6.71
C SER A 299 -34.07 29.53 -8.11
N LYS A 300 -33.76 28.26 -8.39
CA LYS A 300 -33.36 27.81 -9.73
C LYS A 300 -34.48 28.05 -10.74
N ALA A 301 -35.71 27.65 -10.41
CA ALA A 301 -36.86 27.90 -11.26
C ALA A 301 -37.09 29.41 -11.52
N ARG A 302 -36.85 30.27 -10.52
CA ARG A 302 -36.87 31.72 -10.70
C ARG A 302 -35.77 32.17 -11.67
N ASP A 303 -34.56 31.67 -11.51
CA ASP A 303 -33.41 32.06 -12.33
C ASP A 303 -33.61 31.62 -13.79
N ASP A 304 -34.15 30.42 -14.02
CA ASP A 304 -34.54 29.92 -15.35
C ASP A 304 -35.62 30.82 -15.99
N LEU A 305 -36.64 31.21 -15.22
CA LEU A 305 -37.68 32.13 -15.68
C LEU A 305 -37.13 33.53 -15.98
N LEU A 306 -36.15 34.00 -15.20
CA LEU A 306 -35.48 35.28 -15.44
C LEU A 306 -34.62 35.23 -16.70
N GLN A 307 -33.86 34.15 -16.92
CA GLN A 307 -33.13 33.94 -18.17
C GLN A 307 -34.09 33.90 -19.35
N ARG A 308 -35.20 33.16 -19.23
CA ARG A 308 -36.20 33.12 -20.30
C ARG A 308 -36.83 34.47 -20.57
N LYS A 309 -37.06 35.28 -19.52
CA LYS A 309 -37.52 36.66 -19.68
C LYS A 309 -36.48 37.50 -20.41
N MET A 310 -35.20 37.39 -20.07
CA MET A 310 -34.11 38.11 -20.72
C MET A 310 -34.00 37.73 -22.21
N GLU A 311 -34.07 36.43 -22.52
CA GLU A 311 -34.10 35.94 -23.90
C GLU A 311 -35.28 36.53 -24.69
N LEU A 312 -36.47 36.50 -24.11
CA LEU A 312 -37.67 37.05 -24.74
C LEU A 312 -37.60 38.58 -24.90
N THR A 313 -36.96 39.29 -23.97
CA THR A 313 -36.74 40.74 -24.13
C THR A 313 -35.73 41.03 -25.22
N ASP A 314 -34.64 40.26 -25.31
CA ASP A 314 -33.64 40.39 -26.38
C ASP A 314 -34.24 40.07 -27.75
N GLU A 315 -35.10 39.05 -27.83
CA GLU A 315 -35.86 38.71 -29.04
C GLU A 315 -36.82 39.84 -29.43
N LEU A 316 -37.53 40.42 -28.47
CA LEU A 316 -38.43 41.55 -28.70
C LEU A 316 -37.67 42.79 -29.18
N GLU A 317 -36.51 43.09 -28.59
CA GLU A 317 -35.63 44.19 -29.00
C GLU A 317 -35.09 43.98 -30.41
N LYS A 318 -34.68 42.75 -30.76
CA LYS A 318 -34.25 42.38 -32.12
C LYS A 318 -35.37 42.55 -33.13
N VAL A 319 -36.60 42.12 -32.80
CA VAL A 319 -37.79 42.26 -33.67
C VAL A 319 -38.21 43.72 -33.81
N SER A 320 -38.02 44.55 -32.78
CA SER A 320 -38.34 45.99 -32.80
C SER A 320 -37.35 46.82 -33.64
N LEU A 321 -36.19 46.28 -34.01
CA LEU A 321 -35.20 46.99 -34.83
C LEU A 321 -35.63 47.05 -36.30
N PRO A 322 -35.39 48.17 -37.02
CA PRO A 322 -35.69 48.25 -38.45
C PRO A 322 -34.87 47.23 -39.27
N LEU A 323 -35.51 46.62 -40.28
CA LEU A 323 -34.94 45.59 -41.17
C LEU A 323 -33.50 45.84 -41.68
N PRO A 324 -33.07 47.05 -42.08
CA PRO A 324 -31.67 47.29 -42.46
C PRO A 324 -30.67 47.04 -41.33
N LYS A 325 -31.00 47.43 -40.09
CA LYS A 325 -30.12 47.19 -38.93
C LYS A 325 -30.09 45.71 -38.54
N GLN A 326 -31.20 45.00 -38.66
CA GLN A 326 -31.23 43.54 -38.46
C GLN A 326 -30.30 42.80 -39.45
N LYS A 327 -30.29 43.24 -40.72
CA LYS A 327 -29.38 42.68 -41.72
C LYS A 327 -27.92 42.99 -41.42
N GLU A 328 -27.61 44.20 -40.96
CA GLU A 328 -26.25 44.60 -40.58
C GLU A 328 -25.73 43.77 -39.39
N MET A 329 -26.53 43.63 -38.32
CA MET A 329 -26.19 42.78 -37.17
C MET A 329 -26.03 41.31 -37.56
N LEU A 330 -26.87 40.80 -38.47
CA LEU A 330 -26.74 39.43 -38.97
C LEU A 330 -25.46 39.25 -39.79
N MET A 331 -25.10 40.23 -40.62
CA MET A 331 -23.86 40.21 -41.40
C MET A 331 -22.62 40.27 -40.51
N GLU A 332 -22.66 41.07 -39.45
CA GLU A 332 -21.60 41.12 -38.43
C GLU A 332 -21.49 39.78 -37.69
N LYS A 333 -22.62 39.22 -37.25
CA LYS A 333 -22.64 37.90 -36.61
C LYS A 333 -22.11 36.80 -37.53
N ILE A 334 -22.47 36.79 -38.82
CA ILE A 334 -21.94 35.81 -39.79
C ILE A 334 -20.43 35.98 -39.95
N LYS A 335 -19.90 37.22 -39.96
CA LYS A 335 -18.46 37.45 -40.02
C LYS A 335 -17.76 36.93 -38.77
N ASP A 336 -18.30 37.24 -37.58
CA ASP A 336 -17.76 36.79 -36.30
C ASP A 336 -17.82 35.26 -36.17
N ASP A 337 -18.93 34.65 -36.58
CA ASP A 337 -19.12 33.20 -36.54
C ASP A 337 -18.18 32.53 -37.56
N ASN A 338 -18.00 33.09 -38.76
CA ASN A 338 -17.02 32.59 -39.73
C ASN A 338 -15.58 32.72 -39.21
N GLN A 339 -15.26 33.83 -38.52
CA GLN A 339 -13.93 34.01 -37.92
C GLN A 339 -13.70 33.01 -36.78
N LYS A 340 -14.68 32.84 -35.87
CA LYS A 340 -14.61 31.84 -34.79
C LYS A 340 -14.55 30.42 -35.35
N MET A 341 -15.28 30.12 -36.42
CA MET A 341 -15.20 28.83 -37.10
C MET A 341 -13.80 28.60 -37.66
N ALA A 342 -13.18 29.60 -38.30
CA ALA A 342 -11.81 29.48 -38.79
C ALA A 342 -10.79 29.29 -37.65
N GLU A 343 -10.95 30.01 -36.54
CA GLU A 343 -10.12 29.85 -35.33
C GLU A 343 -10.28 28.46 -34.71
N LEU A 344 -11.53 27.95 -34.60
CA LEU A 344 -11.84 26.62 -34.10
C LEU A 344 -11.35 25.51 -35.03
N GLU A 345 -11.48 25.67 -36.34
CA GLU A 345 -10.96 24.73 -37.33
C GLU A 345 -9.43 24.66 -37.28
N SER A 346 -8.75 25.81 -37.15
CA SER A 346 -7.30 25.85 -36.95
C SER A 346 -6.87 25.19 -35.65
N ALA A 347 -7.57 25.46 -34.54
CA ALA A 347 -7.31 24.81 -33.26
C ALA A 347 -7.59 23.29 -33.33
N HIS A 348 -8.65 22.88 -34.02
CA HIS A 348 -9.02 21.49 -34.20
C HIS A 348 -7.98 20.73 -35.02
N GLU A 349 -7.47 21.33 -36.09
CA GLU A 349 -6.41 20.73 -36.90
C GLU A 349 -5.10 20.62 -36.10
N GLY A 350 -4.74 21.66 -35.33
CA GLY A 350 -3.62 21.60 -34.41
C GLY A 350 -3.76 20.51 -33.34
N MET A 351 -4.96 20.33 -32.78
CA MET A 351 -5.25 19.23 -31.84
C MET A 351 -5.19 17.86 -32.52
N LYS A 352 -5.69 17.72 -33.76
CA LYS A 352 -5.56 16.47 -34.53
C LYS A 352 -4.11 16.11 -34.79
N GLU A 353 -3.29 17.06 -35.23
CA GLU A 353 -1.86 16.85 -35.43
C GLU A 353 -1.16 16.43 -34.12
N ALA A 354 -1.47 17.11 -33.01
CA ALA A 354 -0.95 16.75 -31.69
C ALA A 354 -1.38 15.32 -31.30
N LEU A 355 -2.64 14.96 -31.54
CA LEU A 355 -3.18 13.64 -31.22
C LEU A 355 -2.55 12.55 -32.11
N GLU A 356 -2.32 12.83 -33.40
CA GLU A 356 -1.55 11.92 -34.26
C GLU A 356 -0.10 11.78 -33.81
N ARG A 357 0.56 12.86 -33.38
CA ARG A 357 1.91 12.79 -32.79
C ARG A 357 1.90 11.94 -31.52
N PHE A 358 0.93 12.15 -30.62
CA PHE A 358 0.81 11.32 -29.41
C PHE A 358 0.48 9.86 -29.73
N ARG A 359 -0.35 9.58 -30.74
CA ARG A 359 -0.62 8.22 -31.21
C ARG A 359 0.62 7.56 -31.80
N ARG A 360 1.42 8.29 -32.61
CA ARG A 360 2.70 7.80 -33.13
C ARG A 360 3.67 7.53 -31.98
N ASN A 361 3.83 8.46 -31.05
CA ASN A 361 4.70 8.28 -29.89
C ASN A 361 4.23 7.12 -29.01
N ALA A 362 2.92 6.97 -28.78
CA ALA A 362 2.37 5.85 -28.02
C ALA A 362 2.54 4.53 -28.78
N ALA A 363 2.43 4.52 -30.11
CA ALA A 363 2.70 3.35 -30.95
C ALA A 363 4.19 3.01 -31.00
N GLU A 364 5.08 4.00 -30.95
CA GLU A 364 6.53 3.80 -30.86
C GLU A 364 6.93 3.31 -29.48
N ILE A 365 6.34 3.85 -28.41
CA ILE A 365 6.54 3.37 -27.03
C ILE A 365 5.95 1.98 -26.89
N SER A 366 4.76 1.70 -27.43
CA SER A 366 4.18 0.36 -27.38
C SER A 366 4.92 -0.60 -28.28
N ALA A 367 5.46 -0.19 -29.42
CA ALA A 367 6.36 -1.01 -30.22
C ALA A 367 7.71 -1.20 -29.55
N ALA A 368 8.22 -0.22 -28.79
CA ALA A 368 9.43 -0.38 -27.98
C ALA A 368 9.17 -1.31 -26.80
N LEU A 369 8.01 -1.18 -26.14
CA LEU A 369 7.56 -2.04 -25.05
C LEU A 369 7.29 -3.45 -25.56
N ASN A 370 6.66 -3.60 -26.72
CA ASN A 370 6.44 -4.87 -27.40
C ASN A 370 7.73 -5.39 -28.03
N ARG A 371 8.75 -4.60 -28.36
CA ARG A 371 10.07 -5.13 -28.70
C ARG A 371 10.81 -5.58 -27.45
N HIS A 372 10.58 -4.92 -26.32
CA HIS A 372 10.98 -5.39 -25.00
C HIS A 372 10.18 -6.63 -24.56
N SER A 373 8.92 -6.80 -25.01
CA SER A 373 8.07 -7.94 -24.63
C SER A 373 8.02 -9.09 -25.67
N GLU A 374 8.29 -8.83 -26.94
CA GLU A 374 8.66 -9.85 -27.94
C GLU A 374 10.09 -10.35 -27.66
N ALA A 375 10.88 -9.56 -26.92
CA ALA A 375 12.08 -9.98 -26.22
C ALA A 375 11.83 -10.41 -24.75
N GLY A 376 10.58 -10.58 -24.29
CA GLY A 376 10.31 -10.99 -22.92
C GLY A 376 8.82 -11.19 -22.53
N GLU A 377 8.56 -12.34 -21.90
CA GLU A 377 7.59 -12.49 -20.79
C GLU A 377 6.26 -13.26 -20.95
N ALA A 378 5.97 -14.01 -22.02
CA ALA A 378 4.87 -14.99 -21.92
C ALA A 378 5.07 -16.35 -22.60
N GLU A 379 5.35 -16.39 -23.91
CA GLU A 379 5.52 -17.69 -24.61
C GLU A 379 6.96 -17.93 -25.04
N ALA A 380 7.69 -16.87 -25.42
CA ALA A 380 9.12 -16.94 -25.66
C ALA A 380 9.91 -17.14 -24.36
N ASP A 381 9.38 -16.71 -23.21
CA ASP A 381 10.03 -16.83 -21.92
C ASP A 381 10.12 -18.27 -21.46
N ASP A 382 9.08 -19.09 -21.62
CA ASP A 382 9.17 -20.48 -21.20
C ASP A 382 10.16 -21.26 -22.06
N GLU A 383 10.18 -21.06 -23.38
CA GLU A 383 11.16 -21.71 -24.24
C GLU A 383 12.58 -21.16 -24.09
N GLN A 384 12.77 -19.84 -23.94
CA GLN A 384 14.09 -19.25 -23.75
C GLN A 384 14.63 -19.49 -22.34
N GLN A 385 13.78 -19.45 -21.31
CA GLN A 385 14.16 -19.87 -19.97
C GLN A 385 14.43 -21.37 -19.93
N GLN A 386 13.68 -22.22 -20.65
CA GLN A 386 14.01 -23.64 -20.78
C GLN A 386 15.34 -23.84 -21.51
N LYS A 387 15.59 -23.11 -22.62
CA LYS A 387 16.89 -23.13 -23.32
C LYS A 387 18.02 -22.63 -22.43
N TYR A 388 17.79 -21.60 -21.62
CA TYR A 388 18.78 -21.07 -20.68
C TYR A 388 19.02 -22.03 -19.50
N LYS A 389 17.97 -22.67 -18.98
CA LYS A 389 18.06 -23.72 -17.96
C LYS A 389 18.81 -24.94 -18.50
N ILE A 390 18.54 -25.36 -19.73
CA ILE A 390 19.26 -26.45 -20.41
C ILE A 390 20.72 -26.04 -20.64
N LEU A 391 20.97 -24.82 -21.08
CA LEU A 391 22.32 -24.33 -21.32
C LEU A 391 23.12 -24.25 -20.03
N PHE A 392 22.52 -23.74 -18.96
CA PHE A 392 23.13 -23.67 -17.63
C PHE A 392 23.36 -25.07 -17.04
N ALA A 393 22.42 -26.00 -17.22
CA ALA A 393 22.59 -27.40 -16.83
C ALA A 393 23.74 -28.06 -17.60
N LYS A 394 23.83 -27.83 -18.91
CA LYS A 394 24.95 -28.32 -19.73
C LYS A 394 26.27 -27.67 -19.35
N ASP A 395 26.30 -26.38 -19.05
CA ASP A 395 27.50 -25.69 -18.60
C ASP A 395 27.96 -26.19 -17.22
N ALA A 396 27.01 -26.48 -16.33
CA ALA A 396 27.29 -27.13 -15.05
C ALA A 396 27.80 -28.57 -15.22
N GLU A 397 27.22 -29.36 -16.13
CA GLU A 397 27.71 -30.70 -16.47
C GLU A 397 29.12 -30.67 -17.08
N MET A 398 29.36 -29.74 -18.01
CA MET A 398 30.69 -29.54 -18.59
C MET A 398 31.71 -29.10 -17.54
N THR A 399 31.33 -28.19 -16.65
CA THR A 399 32.20 -27.73 -15.56
C THR A 399 32.51 -28.89 -14.61
N ALA A 400 31.51 -29.68 -14.21
CA ALA A 400 31.71 -30.86 -13.38
C ALA A 400 32.58 -31.93 -14.06
N PHE A 401 32.44 -32.11 -15.38
CA PHE A 401 33.29 -33.00 -16.16
C PHE A 401 34.74 -32.48 -16.22
N LEU A 402 34.93 -31.19 -16.48
CA LEU A 402 36.25 -30.56 -16.53
C LEU A 402 36.96 -30.62 -15.16
N GLU A 403 36.22 -30.45 -14.07
CA GLU A 403 36.73 -30.61 -12.70
C GLU A 403 37.06 -32.07 -12.35
N GLY A 404 36.29 -33.04 -12.90
CA GLY A 404 36.50 -34.47 -12.71
C GLY A 404 37.58 -35.09 -13.59
N PHE A 405 37.86 -34.51 -14.75
CA PHE A 405 38.78 -35.04 -15.76
C PHE A 405 40.21 -35.29 -15.25
N PRO A 406 40.85 -34.39 -14.46
CA PRO A 406 42.22 -34.62 -13.98
C PRO A 406 42.35 -35.89 -13.12
N LYS A 407 41.32 -36.22 -12.34
CA LYS A 407 41.29 -37.45 -11.51
C LYS A 407 41.15 -38.69 -12.38
N LEU A 408 40.23 -38.66 -13.34
CA LEU A 408 40.03 -39.76 -14.28
C LEU A 408 41.29 -40.02 -15.13
N GLU A 409 41.97 -38.96 -15.57
CA GLU A 409 43.24 -39.06 -16.28
C GLU A 409 44.34 -39.70 -15.42
N GLU A 410 44.40 -39.35 -14.13
CA GLU A 410 45.37 -39.95 -13.20
C GLU A 410 45.10 -41.44 -12.96
N ASP A 411 43.83 -41.83 -12.80
CA ASP A 411 43.41 -43.21 -12.62
C ASP A 411 43.76 -44.07 -13.86
N GLU A 412 43.37 -43.61 -15.06
CA GLU A 412 43.68 -44.29 -16.32
C GLU A 412 45.20 -44.37 -16.58
N ARG A 413 45.94 -43.29 -16.29
CA ARG A 413 47.41 -43.30 -16.35
C ARG A 413 48.02 -44.28 -15.35
N GLY A 414 47.40 -44.48 -14.19
CA GLY A 414 47.75 -45.50 -13.22
C GLY A 414 47.59 -46.91 -13.79
N VAL A 415 46.45 -47.19 -14.43
CA VAL A 415 46.17 -48.47 -15.11
C VAL A 415 47.20 -48.75 -16.21
N VAL A 416 47.48 -47.76 -17.06
CA VAL A 416 48.49 -47.88 -18.13
C VAL A 416 49.87 -48.19 -17.54
N LYS A 417 50.30 -47.49 -16.49
CA LYS A 417 51.58 -47.79 -15.81
C LYS A 417 51.61 -49.20 -15.21
N GLY A 418 50.48 -49.67 -14.69
CA GLY A 418 50.34 -51.05 -14.21
C GLY A 418 50.58 -52.07 -15.34
N LEU A 419 49.88 -51.88 -16.47
CA LEU A 419 50.05 -52.71 -17.67
C LEU A 419 51.48 -52.66 -18.22
N GLU A 420 52.11 -51.48 -18.26
CA GLU A 420 53.52 -51.36 -18.64
C GLU A 420 54.45 -52.14 -17.71
N GLY A 421 54.16 -52.14 -16.40
CA GLY A 421 54.87 -52.95 -15.42
C GLY A 421 54.73 -54.45 -15.70
N ASP A 422 53.51 -54.89 -16.00
CA ASP A 422 53.23 -56.29 -16.36
C ASP A 422 53.91 -56.72 -17.65
N ILE A 423 53.89 -55.87 -18.67
CA ILE A 423 54.61 -56.10 -19.94
C ILE A 423 56.12 -56.23 -19.67
N LYS A 424 56.72 -55.33 -18.88
CA LYS A 424 58.15 -55.41 -18.53
C LYS A 424 58.45 -56.70 -17.77
N ASN A 425 57.60 -57.09 -16.84
CA ASN A 425 57.74 -58.35 -16.11
C ASN A 425 57.65 -59.56 -17.04
N LEU A 426 56.73 -59.54 -18.01
CA LEU A 426 56.59 -60.58 -19.02
C LEU A 426 57.83 -60.62 -19.94
N MET A 427 58.34 -59.48 -20.36
CA MET A 427 59.58 -59.40 -21.16
C MET A 427 60.79 -59.95 -20.40
N ILE A 428 60.92 -59.67 -19.10
CA ILE A 428 61.99 -60.25 -18.26
C ILE A 428 61.83 -61.78 -18.17
N LYS A 429 60.59 -62.28 -18.01
CA LYS A 429 60.31 -63.73 -18.00
C LYS A 429 60.68 -64.38 -19.34
N ILE A 430 60.29 -63.77 -20.46
CA ILE A 430 60.62 -64.25 -21.81
C ILE A 430 62.13 -64.22 -22.04
N HIS A 431 62.82 -63.15 -21.66
CA HIS A 431 64.27 -63.07 -21.77
C HIS A 431 64.96 -64.17 -20.97
N LYS A 432 64.50 -64.48 -19.75
CA LYS A 432 65.02 -65.61 -18.96
C LYS A 432 64.80 -66.96 -19.65
N VAL A 433 63.68 -67.15 -20.36
CA VAL A 433 63.41 -68.37 -21.14
C VAL A 433 64.26 -68.43 -22.41
N ALA A 434 64.43 -67.31 -23.11
CA ALA A 434 65.27 -67.21 -24.30
C ALA A 434 66.76 -67.49 -23.98
N TYR A 435 67.26 -67.01 -22.84
CA TYR A 435 68.63 -67.32 -22.38
C TYR A 435 68.81 -68.80 -22.02
N ARG A 436 67.74 -69.49 -21.61
CA ARG A 436 67.72 -70.96 -21.44
C ARG A 436 67.68 -71.70 -22.79
N GLN A 437 67.11 -71.10 -23.83
CA GLN A 437 67.02 -71.68 -25.18
C GLN A 437 68.31 -71.51 -26.00
N THR A 438 69.11 -70.47 -25.75
CA THR A 438 70.41 -70.25 -26.41
C THR A 438 71.53 -71.24 -26.01
N LEU A 439 71.26 -72.18 -25.10
CA LEU A 439 72.15 -73.33 -24.83
C LEU A 439 71.78 -74.58 -25.64
N HIS A 440 70.78 -74.52 -26.53
CA HIS A 440 70.31 -75.67 -27.28
C HIS A 440 70.19 -75.41 -28.80
N ASP A 441 71.17 -74.72 -29.36
CA ASP A 441 71.40 -74.62 -30.82
C ASP A 441 72.60 -75.47 -31.21
N ASP A 442 72.45 -76.80 -31.27
CA ASP A 442 73.47 -77.64 -31.93
C ASP A 442 72.93 -78.92 -32.59
N PHE A 443 71.64 -78.99 -32.91
CA PHE A 443 71.10 -80.19 -33.55
C PHE A 443 69.98 -79.90 -34.53
N HIS A 444 70.26 -79.20 -35.64
CA HIS A 444 69.74 -79.53 -36.99
C HIS A 444 69.96 -78.37 -37.97
N ARG A 445 71.22 -78.10 -38.31
CA ARG A 445 71.61 -77.45 -39.55
C ARG A 445 71.97 -78.53 -40.57
N ARG A 446 70.98 -79.12 -41.26
CA ARG A 446 71.20 -79.88 -42.51
C ARG A 446 69.87 -80.16 -43.21
N ARG A 447 69.88 -79.92 -44.52
CA ARG A 447 68.93 -80.39 -45.53
C ARG A 447 67.84 -79.39 -45.95
N SER A 448 68.32 -78.23 -46.36
CA SER A 448 67.83 -77.50 -47.52
C SER A 448 67.88 -78.39 -48.78
N ALA A 449 66.70 -78.70 -49.34
CA ALA A 449 66.40 -78.82 -50.77
C ALA A 449 65.15 -79.70 -50.95
N GLU A 450 63.96 -79.10 -50.86
CA GLU A 450 62.80 -79.49 -51.66
C GLU A 450 61.80 -78.33 -51.62
N ARG A 451 61.95 -77.41 -52.58
CA ARG A 451 60.90 -76.42 -52.86
C ARG A 451 59.71 -77.18 -53.45
N ARG A 452 58.51 -76.65 -53.15
CA ARG A 452 57.21 -76.87 -53.83
C ARG A 452 56.18 -77.77 -53.16
N ARG A 453 56.27 -78.01 -51.86
CA ARG A 453 55.09 -78.30 -51.02
C ARG A 453 55.24 -77.61 -49.67
N SER A 454 55.01 -76.30 -49.64
CA SER A 454 54.99 -75.53 -48.39
C SER A 454 53.54 -75.28 -47.97
N PRO A 455 53.20 -75.45 -46.68
CA PRO A 455 51.93 -75.01 -46.09
C PRO A 455 51.61 -73.53 -46.36
N LEU A 456 52.60 -72.68 -46.68
CA LEU A 456 52.41 -71.27 -46.99
C LEU A 456 51.63 -71.04 -48.31
N GLY A 457 51.74 -71.92 -49.31
CA GLY A 457 51.01 -71.77 -50.58
C GLY A 457 49.51 -72.12 -50.45
N LEU A 458 49.18 -73.02 -49.52
CA LEU A 458 47.79 -73.33 -49.14
C LEU A 458 47.21 -72.22 -48.26
N GLY A 459 47.99 -71.63 -47.35
CA GLY A 459 47.59 -70.47 -46.55
C GLY A 459 47.28 -69.23 -47.40
N LEU A 460 48.10 -68.93 -48.43
CA LEU A 460 47.84 -67.83 -49.36
C LEU A 460 46.58 -68.02 -50.21
N ARG A 461 46.24 -69.27 -50.57
CA ARG A 461 44.97 -69.56 -51.27
C ARG A 461 43.78 -69.49 -50.30
N LYS A 462 43.90 -70.00 -49.07
CA LYS A 462 42.88 -69.85 -48.03
C LYS A 462 42.61 -68.38 -47.70
N CYS A 463 43.64 -67.56 -47.46
CA CYS A 463 43.47 -66.13 -47.21
C CYS A 463 42.85 -65.38 -48.40
N ARG A 464 43.07 -65.79 -49.65
CA ARG A 464 42.40 -65.19 -50.82
C ARG A 464 40.93 -65.59 -50.91
N VAL A 465 40.59 -66.81 -50.54
CA VAL A 465 39.20 -67.28 -50.47
C VAL A 465 38.48 -66.61 -49.31
N GLU A 466 39.08 -66.55 -48.12
CA GLU A 466 38.57 -65.83 -46.95
C GLU A 466 38.43 -64.32 -47.22
N ALA A 467 39.39 -63.69 -47.91
CA ALA A 467 39.25 -62.29 -48.35
C ALA A 467 38.10 -62.12 -49.36
N SER A 468 37.87 -63.07 -50.25
CA SER A 468 36.74 -63.04 -51.18
C SER A 468 35.40 -63.27 -50.47
N GLU A 469 35.36 -64.16 -49.48
CA GLU A 469 34.16 -64.46 -48.67
C GLU A 469 33.79 -63.26 -47.79
N THR A 470 34.77 -62.66 -47.11
CA THR A 470 34.57 -61.43 -46.32
C THR A 470 34.15 -60.24 -47.19
N THR A 471 34.70 -60.11 -48.40
CA THR A 471 34.26 -59.08 -49.37
C THR A 471 32.83 -59.35 -49.86
N GLY A 472 32.47 -60.62 -50.09
CA GLY A 472 31.10 -61.02 -50.44
C GLY A 472 30.10 -60.70 -49.33
N GLN A 473 30.41 -61.07 -48.09
CA GLN A 473 29.58 -60.75 -46.91
C GLN A 473 29.41 -59.25 -46.71
N ARG A 474 30.48 -58.46 -46.92
CA ARG A 474 30.40 -57.00 -46.86
C ARG A 474 29.49 -56.43 -47.94
N LEU A 475 29.60 -56.92 -49.18
CA LEU A 475 28.72 -56.49 -50.26
C LEU A 475 27.27 -56.89 -50.03
N GLU A 476 27.00 -58.07 -49.44
CA GLU A 476 25.64 -58.48 -49.06
C GLU A 476 25.05 -57.55 -47.99
N LEU A 477 25.84 -57.17 -46.99
CA LEU A 477 25.44 -56.19 -45.98
C LEU A 477 25.18 -54.81 -46.59
N GLU A 478 26.04 -54.34 -47.49
CA GLU A 478 25.85 -53.07 -48.20
C GLU A 478 24.58 -53.11 -49.08
N VAL A 479 24.29 -54.23 -49.75
CA VAL A 479 23.05 -54.41 -50.53
C VAL A 479 21.82 -54.44 -49.62
N GLN A 480 21.88 -55.08 -48.46
CA GLN A 480 20.80 -55.04 -47.47
C GLN A 480 20.58 -53.62 -46.95
N GLN A 481 21.64 -52.91 -46.56
CA GLN A 481 21.55 -51.52 -46.13
C GLN A 481 20.93 -50.62 -47.20
N ARG A 482 21.29 -50.79 -48.48
CA ARG A 482 20.69 -50.04 -49.58
C ARG A 482 19.21 -50.36 -49.80
N ARG A 483 18.79 -51.61 -49.55
CA ARG A 483 17.35 -51.99 -49.59
C ARG A 483 16.59 -51.34 -48.44
N ASP A 484 17.16 -51.33 -47.24
CA ASP A 484 16.54 -50.69 -46.08
C ASP A 484 16.46 -49.16 -46.25
N GLU A 485 17.50 -48.54 -46.84
CA GLU A 485 17.49 -47.13 -47.21
C GLU A 485 16.42 -46.82 -48.26
N LEU A 486 16.29 -47.65 -49.31
CA LEU A 486 15.23 -47.50 -50.31
C LEU A 486 13.83 -47.63 -49.70
N GLN A 487 13.64 -48.56 -48.77
CA GLN A 487 12.37 -48.70 -48.06
C GLN A 487 12.06 -47.46 -47.21
N LYS A 488 13.05 -46.93 -46.49
CA LYS A 488 12.89 -45.67 -45.73
C LYS A 488 12.57 -44.49 -46.62
N ILE A 489 13.17 -44.40 -47.80
CA ILE A 489 12.86 -43.34 -48.77
C ILE A 489 11.41 -43.49 -49.25
N SER A 490 10.96 -44.71 -49.59
CA SER A 490 9.57 -44.96 -49.96
C SER A 490 8.59 -44.61 -48.84
N ASP A 491 8.92 -44.90 -47.58
CA ASP A 491 8.09 -44.54 -46.43
C ASP A 491 8.04 -43.03 -46.21
N LEU A 492 9.14 -42.31 -46.48
CA LEU A 492 9.19 -40.85 -46.42
C LEU A 492 8.39 -40.21 -47.57
N GLU A 493 8.46 -40.77 -48.78
CA GLU A 493 7.64 -40.32 -49.92
C GLU A 493 6.16 -40.43 -49.60
N HIS A 494 5.70 -41.56 -49.05
CA HIS A 494 4.31 -41.72 -48.62
C HIS A 494 3.91 -40.72 -47.53
N LYS A 495 4.79 -40.43 -46.56
CA LYS A 495 4.52 -39.41 -45.52
C LYS A 495 4.45 -38.01 -46.09
N VAL A 496 5.31 -37.66 -47.03
CA VAL A 496 5.28 -36.35 -47.70
C VAL A 496 3.99 -36.21 -48.51
N GLU A 497 3.51 -37.27 -49.15
CA GLU A 497 2.21 -37.29 -49.83
C GLU A 497 1.05 -37.08 -48.84
N GLU A 498 1.08 -37.74 -47.67
CA GLU A 498 0.09 -37.53 -46.61
C GLU A 498 0.11 -36.10 -46.04
N GLU A 499 1.30 -35.54 -45.78
CA GLU A 499 1.47 -34.17 -45.27
C GLU A 499 1.01 -33.13 -46.30
N LEU A 500 1.28 -33.36 -47.59
CA LEU A 500 0.77 -32.51 -48.68
C LEU A 500 -0.75 -32.55 -48.76
N ALA A 501 -1.35 -33.74 -48.67
CA ALA A 501 -2.81 -33.88 -48.65
C ALA A 501 -3.44 -33.16 -47.44
N GLN A 502 -2.83 -33.28 -46.25
CA GLN A 502 -3.28 -32.57 -45.05
C GLN A 502 -3.14 -31.04 -45.19
N ALA A 503 -2.05 -30.57 -45.80
CA ALA A 503 -1.86 -29.15 -46.07
C ALA A 503 -2.89 -28.61 -47.08
N GLU A 504 -3.20 -29.38 -48.13
CA GLU A 504 -4.25 -29.03 -49.11
C GLU A 504 -5.64 -28.98 -48.46
N GLU A 505 -5.98 -29.95 -47.62
CA GLU A 505 -7.24 -29.95 -46.86
C GLU A 505 -7.32 -28.76 -45.89
N SER A 506 -6.21 -28.44 -45.21
CA SER A 506 -6.13 -27.28 -44.32
C SER A 506 -6.29 -25.96 -45.08
N MET A 507 -5.66 -25.81 -46.25
CA MET A 507 -5.82 -24.65 -47.11
C MET A 507 -7.26 -24.51 -47.60
N ALA A 508 -7.90 -25.61 -48.01
CA ALA A 508 -9.30 -25.62 -48.42
C ALA A 508 -10.24 -25.25 -47.26
N HIS A 509 -9.98 -25.74 -46.05
CA HIS A 509 -10.71 -25.36 -44.85
C HIS A 509 -10.58 -23.86 -44.57
N TYR A 510 -9.37 -23.30 -44.59
CA TYR A 510 -9.17 -21.87 -44.35
C TYR A 510 -9.80 -21.00 -45.44
N GLN A 511 -9.74 -21.40 -46.71
CA GLN A 511 -10.44 -20.70 -47.79
C GLN A 511 -11.96 -20.72 -47.57
N ALA A 512 -12.53 -21.87 -47.19
CA ALA A 512 -13.95 -21.97 -46.87
C ALA A 512 -14.34 -21.14 -45.63
N GLU A 513 -13.48 -21.03 -44.62
CA GLU A 513 -13.73 -20.14 -43.47
C GLU A 513 -13.66 -18.66 -43.85
N ILE A 514 -12.71 -18.27 -44.69
CA ILE A 514 -12.61 -16.90 -45.23
C ILE A 514 -13.88 -16.55 -45.98
N ASP A 515 -14.33 -17.42 -46.88
CA ASP A 515 -15.51 -17.17 -47.70
C ASP A 515 -16.82 -17.19 -46.90
N ASN A 516 -16.96 -18.06 -45.88
CA ASN A 516 -18.23 -18.20 -45.16
C ASN A 516 -18.34 -17.33 -43.89
N ARG A 517 -17.24 -17.10 -43.17
CA ARG A 517 -17.25 -16.38 -41.87
C ARG A 517 -16.68 -14.98 -41.97
N PHE A 518 -15.60 -14.79 -42.73
CA PHE A 518 -14.85 -13.53 -42.74
C PHE A 518 -15.19 -12.62 -43.92
N SER A 519 -15.84 -13.12 -44.98
CA SER A 519 -16.35 -12.29 -46.08
C SER A 519 -17.70 -11.61 -45.72
N CYS A 520 -18.49 -12.23 -44.84
CA CYS A 520 -19.82 -11.75 -44.42
C CYS A 520 -19.79 -10.77 -43.22
N VAL A 521 -18.75 -9.95 -43.10
CA VAL A 521 -18.61 -8.98 -41.98
C VAL A 521 -19.79 -8.01 -41.91
N ASP A 522 -20.35 -7.62 -43.06
CA ASP A 522 -21.51 -6.71 -43.09
C ASP A 522 -22.81 -7.38 -42.64
N GLU A 523 -22.97 -8.69 -42.89
CA GLU A 523 -24.11 -9.45 -42.35
C GLU A 523 -23.96 -9.72 -40.85
N LEU A 524 -22.74 -10.01 -40.40
CA LEU A 524 -22.39 -10.09 -38.98
C LEU A 524 -22.63 -8.75 -38.26
N ARG A 525 -22.30 -7.61 -38.87
CA ARG A 525 -22.64 -6.29 -38.31
C ARG A 525 -24.15 -6.07 -38.24
N LYS A 526 -24.89 -6.43 -39.28
CA LYS A 526 -26.37 -6.30 -39.30
C LYS A 526 -27.04 -7.20 -38.26
N THR A 527 -26.58 -8.43 -38.08
CA THR A 527 -27.10 -9.35 -37.05
C THR A 527 -26.79 -8.83 -35.66
N ARG A 528 -25.56 -8.37 -35.41
CA ARG A 528 -25.18 -7.74 -34.14
C ARG A 528 -26.00 -6.50 -33.81
N LEU A 529 -26.29 -5.65 -34.80
CA LEU A 529 -27.16 -4.49 -34.59
C LEU A 529 -28.59 -4.89 -34.21
N ARG A 530 -29.17 -5.89 -34.89
CA ARG A 530 -30.49 -6.44 -34.52
C ARG A 530 -30.49 -7.04 -33.12
N ASP A 531 -29.44 -7.79 -32.77
CA ASP A 531 -29.30 -8.37 -31.44
C ASP A 531 -29.18 -7.28 -30.38
N MET A 532 -28.45 -6.20 -30.66
CA MET A 532 -28.37 -5.04 -29.77
C MET A 532 -29.72 -4.34 -29.59
N GLU A 533 -30.51 -4.19 -30.66
CA GLU A 533 -31.86 -3.64 -30.59
C GLU A 533 -32.78 -4.53 -29.74
N ILE A 534 -32.78 -5.84 -29.97
CA ILE A 534 -33.58 -6.82 -29.20
C ILE A 534 -33.16 -6.81 -27.72
N LEU A 535 -31.86 -6.74 -27.43
CA LEU A 535 -31.35 -6.67 -26.07
C LEU A 535 -31.70 -5.33 -25.39
N ALA A 536 -31.68 -4.22 -26.13
CA ALA A 536 -32.09 -2.91 -25.62
C ALA A 536 -33.58 -2.89 -25.27
N GLU A 537 -34.44 -3.42 -26.15
CA GLU A 537 -35.88 -3.57 -25.87
C GLU A 537 -36.14 -4.48 -24.66
N ARG A 538 -35.40 -5.60 -24.57
CA ARG A 538 -35.53 -6.51 -23.42
C ARG A 538 -35.06 -5.86 -22.13
N LYS A 539 -33.97 -5.10 -22.17
CA LYS A 539 -33.48 -4.32 -21.03
C LYS A 539 -34.53 -3.32 -20.57
N GLN A 540 -35.13 -2.57 -21.50
CA GLN A 540 -36.17 -1.59 -21.18
C GLN A 540 -37.41 -2.24 -20.54
N LYS A 541 -37.84 -3.40 -21.05
CA LYS A 541 -38.94 -4.19 -20.44
C LYS A 541 -38.59 -4.64 -19.01
N LEU A 542 -37.38 -5.16 -18.80
CA LEU A 542 -36.92 -5.58 -17.48
C LEU A 542 -36.76 -4.40 -16.51
N GLU A 543 -36.29 -3.24 -16.98
CA GLU A 543 -36.21 -2.02 -16.18
C GLU A 543 -37.60 -1.49 -15.79
N HIS A 544 -38.59 -1.64 -16.67
CA HIS A 544 -39.98 -1.32 -16.37
C HIS A 544 -40.62 -2.29 -15.36
N ASP A 545 -40.30 -3.59 -15.44
CA ASP A 545 -40.91 -4.62 -14.59
C ASP A 545 -40.21 -4.76 -13.22
N LEU A 546 -38.94 -4.35 -13.13
CA LEU A 546 -38.11 -4.41 -11.90
C LEU A 546 -38.76 -3.73 -10.68
N PRO A 547 -39.32 -2.51 -10.78
CA PRO A 547 -40.00 -1.85 -9.66
C PRO A 547 -41.17 -2.68 -9.13
N GLY A 548 -42.03 -3.22 -10.00
CA GLY A 548 -43.17 -4.04 -9.58
C GLY A 548 -42.75 -5.34 -8.91
N LEU A 549 -41.67 -5.97 -9.39
CA LEU A 549 -41.07 -7.14 -8.74
C LEU A 549 -40.45 -6.79 -7.38
N ARG A 550 -39.78 -5.64 -7.26
CA ARG A 550 -39.24 -5.14 -5.98
C ARG A 550 -40.36 -4.91 -4.97
N ASP A 551 -41.43 -4.24 -5.36
CA ASP A 551 -42.60 -3.99 -4.51
C ASP A 551 -43.25 -5.32 -4.06
N LEU A 552 -43.31 -6.31 -4.96
CA LEU A 552 -43.85 -7.64 -4.63
C LEU A 552 -42.94 -8.36 -3.63
N VAL A 553 -41.62 -8.30 -3.80
CA VAL A 553 -40.64 -8.87 -2.86
C VAL A 553 -40.70 -8.16 -1.51
N GLU A 554 -40.76 -6.84 -1.49
CA GLU A 554 -40.87 -6.04 -0.26
C GLU A 554 -42.18 -6.38 0.49
N SER A 555 -43.29 -6.49 -0.23
CA SER A 555 -44.57 -6.91 0.38
C SER A 555 -44.54 -8.36 0.90
N ALA A 556 -43.76 -9.24 0.27
CA ALA A 556 -43.58 -10.61 0.72
C ALA A 556 -42.66 -10.67 1.95
N GLN A 557 -41.60 -9.86 1.99
CA GLN A 557 -40.70 -9.70 3.13
C GLN A 557 -41.45 -9.14 4.33
N LEU A 558 -42.22 -8.05 4.16
CA LEU A 558 -43.06 -7.50 5.23
C LEU A 558 -44.04 -8.52 5.80
N ARG A 559 -44.67 -9.37 4.94
CA ARG A 559 -45.54 -10.46 5.40
C ARG A 559 -44.78 -11.54 6.15
N LEU A 560 -43.56 -11.86 5.72
CA LEU A 560 -42.69 -12.85 6.36
C LEU A 560 -42.23 -12.34 7.72
N ASP A 561 -41.77 -11.09 7.79
CA ASP A 561 -41.32 -10.45 9.03
C ASP A 561 -42.47 -10.26 10.01
N GLY A 562 -43.66 -9.90 9.54
CA GLY A 562 -44.86 -9.91 10.36
C GLY A 562 -45.17 -11.29 10.94
N LYS A 563 -45.07 -12.36 10.14
CA LYS A 563 -45.24 -13.73 10.63
C LYS A 563 -44.14 -14.13 11.62
N ARG A 564 -42.88 -13.77 11.37
CA ARG A 564 -41.75 -14.00 12.30
C ARG A 564 -41.98 -13.28 13.61
N GLN A 565 -42.45 -12.04 13.57
CA GLN A 565 -42.78 -11.28 14.76
C GLN A 565 -43.89 -11.99 15.56
N THR A 566 -44.99 -12.40 14.91
CA THR A 566 -46.06 -13.16 15.59
C THR A 566 -45.58 -14.50 16.16
N LEU A 567 -44.62 -15.16 15.50
CA LEU A 567 -43.96 -16.38 15.99
C LEU A 567 -43.07 -16.08 17.20
N SER A 568 -42.30 -14.98 17.17
CA SER A 568 -41.45 -14.57 18.29
C SER A 568 -42.23 -14.13 19.52
N GLU A 569 -43.42 -13.55 19.32
CA GLU A 569 -44.35 -13.17 20.40
C GLU A 569 -45.11 -14.39 20.96
N SER A 570 -45.15 -15.50 20.22
CA SER A 570 -45.78 -16.74 20.67
C SER A 570 -44.89 -17.46 21.68
N THR A 571 -45.34 -17.51 22.93
CA THR A 571 -44.67 -18.23 24.02
C THR A 571 -44.48 -19.72 23.72
N GLY A 572 -45.37 -20.32 22.94
CA GLY A 572 -45.25 -21.71 22.51
C GLY A 572 -44.10 -21.95 21.53
N HIS A 573 -43.77 -20.97 20.67
CA HIS A 573 -42.62 -21.08 19.77
C HIS A 573 -41.30 -20.96 20.52
N ALA A 574 -41.20 -20.02 21.47
CA ALA A 574 -40.03 -19.90 22.35
C ALA A 574 -39.76 -21.22 23.11
N ALA A 575 -40.79 -21.83 23.69
CA ALA A 575 -40.67 -23.12 24.36
C ALA A 575 -40.23 -24.26 23.41
N LEU A 576 -40.70 -24.26 22.17
CA LEU A 576 -40.26 -25.25 21.16
C LEU A 576 -38.80 -25.03 20.74
N VAL A 577 -38.35 -23.78 20.59
CA VAL A 577 -36.94 -23.46 20.27
C VAL A 577 -36.02 -23.90 21.42
N GLU A 578 -36.40 -23.63 22.67
CA GLU A 578 -35.67 -24.13 23.83
C GLU A 578 -35.60 -25.66 23.85
N LEU A 579 -36.71 -26.33 23.56
CA LEU A 579 -36.75 -27.79 23.45
C LEU A 579 -35.86 -28.30 22.32
N GLU A 580 -35.86 -27.68 21.15
CA GLU A 580 -34.96 -28.02 20.03
C GLU A 580 -33.49 -27.83 20.40
N GLU A 581 -33.14 -26.76 21.12
CA GLU A 581 -31.79 -26.55 21.61
C GLU A 581 -31.37 -27.60 22.64
N THR A 582 -32.27 -27.98 23.55
CA THR A 582 -32.00 -29.08 24.49
C THR A 582 -31.82 -30.40 23.75
N LEU A 583 -32.62 -30.66 22.71
CA LEU A 583 -32.46 -31.84 21.84
C LEU A 583 -31.10 -31.85 21.14
N LYS A 584 -30.67 -30.74 20.55
CA LYS A 584 -29.35 -30.62 19.92
C LYS A 584 -28.22 -30.86 20.92
N LYS A 585 -28.33 -30.30 22.12
CA LYS A 585 -27.34 -30.54 23.20
C LYS A 585 -27.33 -32.02 23.59
N LEU A 586 -28.49 -32.65 23.74
CA LEU A 586 -28.59 -34.08 24.04
C LEU A 586 -28.00 -34.95 22.92
N GLU A 587 -28.27 -34.63 21.65
CA GLU A 587 -27.68 -35.31 20.50
C GLU A 587 -26.15 -35.19 20.46
N GLN A 588 -25.61 -34.00 20.74
CA GLN A 588 -24.17 -33.79 20.85
C GLN A 588 -23.57 -34.63 21.99
N THR A 589 -24.21 -34.65 23.17
CA THR A 589 -23.75 -35.48 24.30
C THR A 589 -23.81 -36.97 23.99
N ARG A 590 -24.88 -37.42 23.32
CA ARG A 590 -25.02 -38.81 22.86
C ARG A 590 -23.90 -39.17 21.90
N TYR A 591 -23.61 -38.32 20.92
CA TYR A 591 -22.54 -38.56 19.95
C TYR A 591 -21.17 -38.65 20.63
N GLN A 592 -20.88 -37.75 21.57
CA GLN A 592 -19.64 -37.81 22.36
C GLN A 592 -19.54 -39.09 23.18
N GLN A 593 -20.64 -39.53 23.80
CA GLN A 593 -20.67 -40.79 24.55
C GLN A 593 -20.49 -42.00 23.63
N GLU A 594 -21.17 -42.05 22.48
CA GLU A 594 -21.02 -43.12 21.50
C GLU A 594 -19.58 -43.20 20.97
N SER A 595 -18.96 -42.06 20.68
CA SER A 595 -17.56 -41.99 20.26
C SER A 595 -16.61 -42.46 21.37
N SER A 596 -16.87 -42.08 22.63
CA SER A 596 -16.07 -42.55 23.78
C SER A 596 -16.22 -44.05 24.01
N ILE A 597 -17.44 -44.59 23.84
CA ILE A 597 -17.69 -46.04 23.93
C ILE A 597 -16.98 -46.77 22.79
N GLN A 598 -17.03 -46.26 21.56
CA GLN A 598 -16.32 -46.85 20.43
C GLN A 598 -14.81 -46.82 20.64
N GLY A 599 -14.26 -45.71 21.15
CA GLY A 599 -12.84 -45.61 21.52
C GLY A 599 -12.46 -46.66 22.56
N ASN A 600 -13.22 -46.75 23.66
CA ASN A 600 -12.98 -47.76 24.70
C ASN A 600 -13.13 -49.20 24.18
N LEU A 601 -14.05 -49.45 23.24
CA LEU A 601 -14.20 -50.76 22.61
C LEU A 601 -12.98 -51.11 21.75
N GLN A 602 -12.45 -50.15 21.00
CA GLN A 602 -11.22 -50.34 20.22
C GLN A 602 -10.01 -50.55 21.14
N GLU A 603 -9.91 -49.80 22.24
CA GLU A 603 -8.85 -49.98 23.24
C GLU A 603 -8.98 -51.31 24.01
N SER A 604 -10.20 -51.85 24.14
CA SER A 604 -10.47 -53.12 24.80
C SER A 604 -10.44 -54.32 23.84
N ASP A 605 -10.22 -54.10 22.54
CA ASP A 605 -10.14 -55.19 21.56
C ASP A 605 -8.75 -55.83 21.57
N TYR A 606 -8.56 -56.78 22.48
CA TYR A 606 -7.32 -57.55 22.61
C TYR A 606 -7.20 -58.71 21.59
N HIS A 607 -7.98 -58.69 20.49
CA HIS A 607 -7.94 -59.76 19.49
C HIS A 607 -6.55 -59.91 18.85
N ASP A 608 -5.90 -58.80 18.50
CA ASP A 608 -4.57 -58.80 17.87
C ASP A 608 -3.49 -59.34 18.82
N GLU A 609 -3.57 -58.99 20.11
CA GLU A 609 -2.68 -59.53 21.15
C GLU A 609 -2.91 -61.03 21.35
N ASN A 610 -4.15 -61.49 21.30
CA ASN A 610 -4.48 -62.91 21.37
C ASN A 610 -3.99 -63.68 20.14
N VAL A 611 -4.15 -63.14 18.93
CA VAL A 611 -3.59 -63.71 17.70
C VAL A 611 -2.06 -63.76 17.77
N HIS A 612 -1.41 -62.73 18.31
CA HIS A 612 0.02 -62.71 18.51
C HIS A 612 0.48 -63.78 19.51
N ALA A 613 -0.20 -63.89 20.66
CA ALA A 613 0.05 -64.93 21.65
C ALA A 613 -0.15 -66.34 21.06
N MET A 614 -1.22 -66.55 20.29
CA MET A 614 -1.50 -67.82 19.63
C MET A 614 -0.46 -68.16 18.55
N ASN A 615 0.03 -67.17 17.80
CA ASN A 615 1.14 -67.33 16.86
C ASN A 615 2.45 -67.67 17.57
N MET A 616 2.72 -67.09 18.74
CA MET A 616 3.86 -67.48 19.57
C MET A 616 3.74 -68.92 20.09
N VAL A 617 2.56 -69.31 20.59
CA VAL A 617 2.27 -70.70 20.99
C VAL A 617 2.49 -71.65 19.81
N ASN A 618 2.03 -71.29 18.62
CA ASN A 618 2.24 -72.09 17.41
C ASN A 618 3.72 -72.17 17.02
N LYS A 619 4.49 -71.09 17.13
CA LYS A 619 5.95 -71.10 16.91
C LYS A 619 6.68 -71.97 17.93
N ILE A 620 6.27 -71.94 19.20
CA ILE A 620 6.82 -72.82 20.25
C ILE A 620 6.48 -74.28 19.92
N ASN A 621 5.23 -74.56 19.55
CA ASN A 621 4.81 -75.90 19.13
C ASN A 621 5.58 -76.40 17.90
N GLU A 622 5.85 -75.54 16.92
CA GLU A 622 6.73 -75.82 15.77
C GLU A 622 8.16 -76.18 16.20
N ILE A 623 8.74 -75.43 17.14
CA ILE A 623 10.08 -75.70 17.68
C ILE A 623 10.10 -77.04 18.42
N VAL A 624 9.09 -77.31 19.25
CA VAL A 624 8.95 -78.58 19.97
C VAL A 624 8.80 -79.76 18.99
N LYS A 625 7.99 -79.60 17.92
CA LYS A 625 7.89 -80.62 16.85
C LYS A 625 9.21 -80.84 16.13
N LYS A 626 9.97 -79.79 15.82
CA LYS A 626 11.30 -79.89 15.19
C LYS A 626 12.30 -80.59 16.11
N GLN A 627 12.29 -80.30 17.41
CA GLN A 627 13.10 -81.00 18.39
C GLN A 627 12.71 -82.48 18.53
N ALA A 628 11.41 -82.80 18.54
CA ALA A 628 10.93 -84.18 18.51
C ALA A 628 11.33 -84.91 17.22
N HIS A 629 11.42 -84.22 16.08
CA HIS A 629 11.88 -84.80 14.81
C HIS A 629 13.40 -85.07 14.79
N ILE A 630 14.19 -84.26 15.49
CA ILE A 630 15.64 -84.47 15.66
C ILE A 630 15.93 -85.71 16.53
N VAL A 631 15.04 -86.06 17.46
CA VAL A 631 15.17 -87.28 18.30
C VAL A 631 14.80 -88.57 17.52
N ILE A 632 14.13 -88.47 16.36
CA ILE A 632 13.66 -89.63 15.57
C ILE A 632 14.56 -89.93 14.35
N GLN A 633 15.67 -89.22 14.13
CA GLN A 633 16.65 -89.68 13.12
C GLN A 633 17.45 -90.89 13.64
N PRO A 634 17.35 -92.08 12.98
CA PRO A 634 18.04 -93.28 13.42
C PRO A 634 19.54 -93.17 13.12
N GLY A 635 20.34 -93.74 14.01
CA GLY A 635 21.80 -93.67 14.01
C GLY A 635 22.45 -93.94 12.66
N ARG A 636 23.36 -93.05 12.28
CA ARG A 636 24.38 -93.26 11.27
C ARG A 636 25.44 -94.21 11.86
N ALA A 637 25.34 -95.49 11.53
CA ALA A 637 26.41 -96.47 11.67
C ALA A 637 26.55 -97.25 10.35
N MET A 638 27.76 -97.22 9.81
CA MET A 638 28.28 -97.82 8.56
C MET A 638 27.83 -97.21 7.23
#